data_AF-A0AAD1ZLU1-F1
#
_entry.id   AF-A0AAD1ZLU1-F1
#
_cell.length_a   1.000
_cell.length_b   1.000
_cell.length_c   1.000
_cell.angle_alpha   90.00
_cell.angle_beta   90.00
_cell.angle_gamma   90.00
#
_symmetry.space_group_name_H-M   'P 1'
#
loop_
_entity.id
_entity.type
_entity.pdbx_description
1 polymer ?
#
loop_
_entity_poly.entity_id
_entity_poly.type
_entity_poly.pdbx_seq_one_letter_code
_entity_poly.pdbx_strand_id
1 'polypeptide(L)'
;MLVEVQSWPYSFPASEDFQSSDQRGNVNGRLLVRDKYVSDDYIPGNSAYVGLAPPGEVGSWQRECKDYQFWSRADEEGYFSINNIHTGNYNLYAWNVKEGKSLLSWAVKRFKGRSVCLLHVHQPTNLVSLLDCKLSSSKFKRYAIKAFQELELQKMHKLLNEYLLFLSQMGVHTDNSWIEMSNIGKGIVQLIVQHGIKWLIMGAGAETQSTKQRKLSEIKSNKAILVCKQAPVSCNIWFICKGCLVYARNVDFVSCLATTTLALPSPINNGETILVHDCAENTEDDAGSVQSFKHSTRSMEEVVGTSYSTIPMIGWIRGDDSPLFSQASSPEHFLCSSSIPLLDYKLQEEETHDLHNNLEHAVVDAENFKQRAFEESVKRWRAEEDAIEATRKAEELESLCMEEINRKNEMEEILVGQRLDIEAMKNQLDQFVKELQLIQHQKPALESQLREACCIEKELEEKIIQAVNLLITYKEKRDKLQMEYDSATREANKFRTFTKEDPMGICSTQFFGFSFADIIEATQNFDPSQKIGEGRYGIVYKGMLNHVKVAIKMLPFSGHQSDSEFMHEVEVLSRVRHPNLVMLIGACPESRSLIYEYIENGSLEDQLLCRTKSRPLPWQYRIKIATEICSALIFLHANSSCIIHRNLKSSNVLLDSNFVSKVGDLGISNFVSNHTLYSKNDPAILISTEIFNDGELTAASDVYSFGIVLLQLLTAKPASDLVRDVKCSIESGYLNEVLDVSAGDWPPDLVKQLAHLALRCCERKPSERLNLVSEVWAVLEAMRDSWTMSSPTSSSSSLDSKDQRRIPAHFVCPIFQEIMKDPHIAADGFTYEGDAIRGWFNSGHKTSPMTNLKLEHTELLPNNALYNAIQEWQQQS
;
A
#
# COMPACT_ATOMS: atom_id res chain seq x y z
N MET A 1 -29.46 -14.87 27.85
CA MET A 1 -28.74 -16.16 27.81
C MET A 1 -29.64 -17.34 28.18
N LEU A 2 -29.67 -17.88 29.40
CA LEU A 2 -30.33 -19.20 29.66
C LEU A 2 -31.81 -19.30 29.24
N VAL A 3 -32.63 -18.28 29.52
CA VAL A 3 -34.05 -18.22 29.11
C VAL A 3 -34.23 -18.01 27.59
N GLU A 4 -33.22 -17.40 26.96
CA GLU A 4 -33.21 -16.97 25.55
C GLU A 4 -32.85 -18.13 24.62
N VAL A 5 -31.98 -19.05 25.08
CA VAL A 5 -31.67 -20.31 24.37
C VAL A 5 -32.89 -21.24 24.31
N GLN A 6 -33.80 -21.15 25.28
CA GLN A 6 -35.02 -21.98 25.32
C GLN A 6 -36.15 -21.48 24.41
N SER A 7 -36.05 -20.28 23.83
CA SER A 7 -37.10 -19.71 22.96
C SER A 7 -36.87 -19.93 21.46
N TRP A 8 -35.74 -20.55 21.08
CA TRP A 8 -35.39 -20.77 19.68
C TRP A 8 -36.07 -22.04 19.13
N PRO A 9 -36.76 -22.00 17.97
CA PRO A 9 -37.53 -23.13 17.44
C PRO A 9 -36.66 -24.21 16.76
N TYR A 10 -35.33 -24.14 16.90
CA TYR A 10 -34.38 -25.04 16.26
C TYR A 10 -33.49 -25.71 17.31
N SER A 11 -33.67 -27.02 17.48
CA SER A 11 -32.61 -27.86 18.03
C SER A 11 -31.51 -27.98 16.98
N PHE A 12 -30.42 -27.21 17.11
CA PHE A 12 -29.24 -27.42 16.28
C PHE A 12 -28.76 -28.87 16.45
N PRO A 13 -28.59 -29.66 15.37
CA PRO A 13 -27.82 -30.89 15.47
C PRO A 13 -26.38 -30.50 15.88
N ALA A 14 -25.77 -31.32 16.73
CA ALA A 14 -24.36 -31.11 17.08
C ALA A 14 -23.49 -31.39 15.86
N SER A 15 -23.08 -30.34 15.15
CA SER A 15 -22.07 -30.42 14.09
C SER A 15 -20.77 -30.92 14.72
N GLU A 16 -20.16 -31.96 14.16
CA GLU A 16 -18.88 -32.48 14.65
C GLU A 16 -17.76 -31.41 14.54
N ASP A 17 -17.97 -30.41 13.68
CA ASP A 17 -17.10 -29.25 13.43
C ASP A 17 -17.18 -28.16 14.53
N PHE A 18 -18.23 -28.14 15.36
CA PHE A 18 -18.49 -27.06 16.33
C PHE A 18 -18.40 -27.53 17.78
N GLN A 19 -17.17 -27.70 18.25
CA GLN A 19 -16.85 -27.94 19.66
C GLN A 19 -17.40 -26.83 20.57
N SER A 20 -17.92 -27.20 21.75
CA SER A 20 -18.52 -26.28 22.71
C SER A 20 -17.49 -25.27 23.26
N SER A 21 -17.98 -24.22 23.93
CA SER A 21 -17.13 -23.25 24.65
C SER A 21 -16.14 -23.93 25.60
N ASP A 22 -16.60 -24.99 26.24
CA ASP A 22 -15.96 -25.61 27.42
C ASP A 22 -14.82 -26.57 27.02
N GLN A 23 -14.63 -26.77 25.72
CA GLN A 23 -13.55 -27.55 25.12
C GLN A 23 -12.43 -26.67 24.53
N ARG A 24 -12.51 -25.34 24.66
CA ARG A 24 -11.55 -24.40 24.07
C ARG A 24 -10.47 -24.00 25.07
N GLY A 25 -9.22 -24.00 24.61
CA GLY A 25 -8.04 -23.69 25.42
C GLY A 25 -7.64 -22.22 25.37
N ASN A 26 -6.76 -21.84 26.31
CA ASN A 26 -6.13 -20.53 26.39
C ASN A 26 -4.61 -20.69 26.34
N VAL A 27 -3.92 -19.84 25.58
CA VAL A 27 -2.45 -19.82 25.45
C VAL A 27 -1.92 -18.50 26.01
N ASN A 28 -1.16 -18.61 27.09
CA ASN A 28 -0.52 -17.49 27.78
C ASN A 28 1.00 -17.62 27.69
N GLY A 29 1.72 -16.51 27.60
CA GLY A 29 3.18 -16.51 27.54
C GLY A 29 3.80 -15.14 27.74
N ARG A 30 5.14 -15.08 27.71
CA ARG A 30 5.92 -13.83 27.73
C ARG A 30 6.80 -13.76 26.48
N LEU A 31 6.57 -12.74 25.66
CA LEU A 31 7.39 -12.45 24.49
C LEU A 31 8.65 -11.70 24.93
N LEU A 32 9.81 -12.31 24.68
CA LEU A 32 11.12 -11.72 24.89
C LEU A 32 11.87 -11.62 23.56
N VAL A 33 12.49 -10.47 23.30
CA VAL A 33 13.21 -10.14 22.07
C VAL A 33 14.67 -9.87 22.42
N ARG A 34 15.61 -10.59 21.79
CA ARG A 34 17.05 -10.36 21.91
C ARG A 34 17.59 -9.72 20.64
N ASP A 35 17.78 -8.41 20.66
CA ASP A 35 18.41 -7.68 19.56
C ASP A 35 19.92 -7.57 19.78
N LYS A 36 20.66 -8.49 19.15
CA LYS A 36 22.13 -8.63 19.20
C LYS A 36 22.92 -7.38 18.78
N TYR A 37 22.26 -6.34 18.27
CA TYR A 37 22.87 -5.05 17.91
C TYR A 37 22.58 -3.94 18.94
N VAL A 38 21.80 -4.22 20.00
CA VAL A 38 21.39 -3.28 21.05
C VAL A 38 21.82 -3.76 22.44
N SER A 39 21.55 -5.01 22.79
CA SER A 39 22.19 -5.73 23.92
C SER A 39 22.12 -7.23 23.68
N ASP A 40 22.97 -8.00 24.36
CA ASP A 40 22.85 -9.46 24.37
C ASP A 40 21.75 -9.97 25.33
N ASP A 41 21.17 -9.06 26.14
CA ASP A 41 20.04 -9.33 27.04
C ASP A 41 18.72 -9.58 26.31
N TYR A 42 17.78 -10.22 27.01
CA TYR A 42 16.41 -10.43 26.56
C TYR A 42 15.51 -9.27 27.01
N ILE A 43 15.01 -8.49 26.05
CA ILE A 43 14.17 -7.31 26.29
C ILE A 43 12.67 -7.69 26.14
N PRO A 44 11.76 -7.22 27.00
CA PRO A 44 10.32 -7.34 26.82
C PRO A 44 9.82 -6.95 25.41
N GLY A 45 8.97 -7.79 24.83
CA GLY A 45 8.26 -7.54 23.57
C GLY A 45 7.13 -6.50 23.67
N ASN A 46 7.38 -5.39 24.40
CA ASN A 46 6.38 -4.39 24.78
C ASN A 46 5.54 -3.91 23.59
N SER A 47 4.21 -4.04 23.71
CA SER A 47 3.22 -3.65 22.69
C SER A 47 3.31 -4.38 21.34
N ALA A 48 4.01 -5.51 21.25
CA ALA A 48 3.92 -6.38 20.09
C ALA A 48 2.51 -6.99 19.97
N TYR A 49 2.02 -7.22 18.75
CA TYR A 49 0.88 -8.12 18.56
C TYR A 49 1.42 -9.54 18.43
N VAL A 50 0.83 -10.46 19.17
CA VAL A 50 1.16 -11.89 19.21
C VAL A 50 -0.07 -12.65 18.74
N GLY A 51 0.11 -13.61 17.84
CA GLY A 51 -1.01 -14.34 17.25
C GLY A 51 -0.67 -15.78 16.87
N LEU A 52 -1.72 -16.59 16.80
CA LEU A 52 -1.67 -18.00 16.39
C LEU A 52 -2.31 -18.16 15.01
N ALA A 53 -1.64 -18.87 14.12
CA ALA A 53 -2.18 -19.31 12.84
C ALA A 53 -1.66 -20.72 12.49
N PRO A 54 -2.33 -21.48 11.60
CA PRO A 54 -1.90 -22.82 11.19
C PRO A 54 -0.45 -22.85 10.65
N PRO A 55 0.23 -24.01 10.70
CA PRO A 55 1.57 -24.16 10.14
C PRO A 55 1.56 -23.99 8.61
N GLY A 56 2.48 -23.15 8.10
CA GLY A 56 2.62 -22.81 6.69
C GLY A 56 3.88 -21.99 6.43
N GLU A 57 4.07 -21.53 5.19
CA GLU A 57 5.22 -20.69 4.84
C GLU A 57 5.19 -19.31 5.53
N VAL A 58 6.37 -18.72 5.76
CA VAL A 58 6.50 -17.42 6.43
C VAL A 58 5.90 -16.32 5.55
N GLY A 59 4.66 -15.94 5.85
CA GLY A 59 3.87 -14.97 5.08
C GLY A 59 2.75 -15.56 4.21
N SER A 60 2.40 -16.85 4.37
CA SER A 60 1.15 -17.40 3.82
C SER A 60 -0.07 -16.97 4.64
N TRP A 61 0.09 -16.83 5.96
CA TRP A 61 -0.94 -16.36 6.91
C TRP A 61 -1.56 -14.99 6.57
N GLN A 62 -0.86 -14.14 5.80
CA GLN A 62 -1.39 -12.87 5.29
C GLN A 62 -2.32 -13.01 4.07
N ARG A 63 -2.35 -14.18 3.43
CA ARG A 63 -3.07 -14.44 2.16
C ARG A 63 -4.18 -15.49 2.30
N GLU A 64 -3.99 -16.51 3.14
CA GLU A 64 -4.77 -17.76 3.05
C GLU A 64 -5.73 -18.03 4.22
N CYS A 65 -5.58 -17.37 5.37
CA CYS A 65 -6.43 -17.63 6.55
C CYS A 65 -7.22 -16.37 6.95
N LYS A 66 -8.46 -16.22 6.50
CA LYS A 66 -9.32 -15.07 6.89
C LYS A 66 -10.17 -15.32 8.14
N ASP A 67 -10.54 -16.57 8.40
CA ASP A 67 -11.69 -16.89 9.26
C ASP A 67 -11.32 -17.38 10.67
N TYR A 68 -10.03 -17.68 10.92
CA TYR A 68 -9.50 -18.04 12.24
C TYR A 68 -8.17 -17.33 12.49
N GLN A 69 -8.23 -16.12 13.07
CA GLN A 69 -7.05 -15.37 13.51
C GLN A 69 -7.18 -14.94 14.98
N PHE A 70 -6.48 -15.64 15.88
CA PHE A 70 -6.43 -15.28 17.29
C PHE A 70 -5.25 -14.35 17.56
N TRP A 71 -5.51 -13.04 17.68
CA TRP A 71 -4.50 -12.03 18.02
C TRP A 71 -4.72 -11.46 19.42
N SER A 72 -3.62 -11.21 20.12
CA SER A 72 -3.57 -10.46 21.37
C SER A 72 -2.41 -9.47 21.35
N ARG A 73 -2.41 -8.48 22.24
CA ARG A 73 -1.32 -7.50 22.36
C ARG A 73 -0.55 -7.76 23.64
N ALA A 74 0.77 -7.87 23.51
CA ALA A 74 1.66 -7.99 24.65
C ALA A 74 1.66 -6.70 25.48
N ASP A 75 1.64 -6.84 26.81
CA ASP A 75 1.71 -5.73 27.76
C ASP A 75 3.09 -5.05 27.80
N GLU A 76 3.34 -4.19 28.78
CA GLU A 76 4.61 -3.48 28.87
C GLU A 76 5.79 -4.36 29.29
N GLU A 77 5.53 -5.47 29.98
CA GLU A 77 6.48 -6.49 30.38
C GLU A 77 6.63 -7.63 29.37
N GLY A 78 5.81 -7.64 28.31
CA GLY A 78 5.82 -8.61 27.22
C GLY A 78 4.87 -9.80 27.42
N TYR A 79 4.05 -9.84 28.47
CA TYR A 79 3.08 -10.91 28.66
C TYR A 79 1.90 -10.79 27.70
N PHE A 80 1.42 -11.92 27.20
CA PHE A 80 0.25 -12.00 26.33
C PHE A 80 -0.66 -13.17 26.74
N SER A 81 -1.95 -13.03 26.44
CA SER A 81 -2.98 -14.05 26.66
C SER A 81 -3.88 -14.13 25.44
N ILE A 82 -4.05 -15.32 24.88
CA ILE A 82 -4.90 -15.61 23.72
C ILE A 82 -5.91 -16.68 24.16
N ASN A 83 -7.21 -16.39 24.04
CA ASN A 83 -8.28 -17.22 24.61
C ASN A 83 -9.21 -17.80 23.54
N ASN A 84 -10.02 -18.79 23.91
CA ASN A 84 -11.01 -19.47 23.04
C ASN A 84 -10.42 -20.22 21.83
N ILE A 85 -9.21 -20.77 21.97
CA ILE A 85 -8.48 -21.49 20.91
C ILE A 85 -8.97 -22.95 20.81
N HIS A 86 -9.22 -23.44 19.59
CA HIS A 86 -9.57 -24.84 19.36
C HIS A 86 -8.31 -25.74 19.45
N THR A 87 -8.49 -27.01 19.83
CA THR A 87 -7.36 -27.94 19.97
C THR A 87 -6.72 -28.23 18.61
N GLY A 88 -5.45 -27.84 18.40
CA GLY A 88 -4.76 -28.01 17.11
C GLY A 88 -3.31 -27.55 17.12
N ASN A 89 -2.62 -27.75 16.00
CA ASN A 89 -1.24 -27.29 15.79
C ASN A 89 -1.23 -25.86 15.20
N TYR A 90 -0.49 -24.96 15.84
CA TYR A 90 -0.37 -23.55 15.43
C TYR A 90 1.09 -23.08 15.51
N ASN A 91 1.47 -22.21 14.58
CA ASN A 91 2.68 -21.39 14.68
C ASN A 91 2.36 -20.11 15.47
N LEU A 92 3.28 -19.71 16.36
CA LEU A 92 3.22 -18.42 17.08
C LEU A 92 3.97 -17.35 16.28
N TYR A 93 3.27 -16.25 15.95
CA TYR A 93 3.83 -15.10 15.25
C TYR A 93 3.79 -13.85 16.15
N ALA A 94 4.79 -12.97 16.01
CA ALA A 94 4.85 -11.70 16.73
C ALA A 94 5.35 -10.57 15.81
N TRP A 95 4.73 -9.38 15.91
CA TRP A 95 5.14 -8.18 15.19
C TRP A 95 5.23 -6.97 16.11
N ASN A 96 6.23 -6.10 15.90
CA ASN A 96 6.56 -4.97 16.79
C ASN A 96 6.70 -3.67 15.99
N VAL A 97 5.89 -2.67 16.33
CA VAL A 97 5.65 -1.44 15.54
C VAL A 97 6.72 -0.35 15.73
N LYS A 98 7.99 -0.71 15.96
CA LYS A 98 9.03 0.21 16.49
C LYS A 98 10.23 0.48 15.57
N GLU A 99 10.18 0.06 14.30
CA GLU A 99 11.25 0.31 13.30
C GLU A 99 11.69 1.79 13.19
N GLY A 100 10.73 2.73 13.30
CA GLY A 100 10.99 4.16 13.18
C GLY A 100 11.90 4.75 14.27
N LYS A 101 11.88 4.21 15.50
CA LYS A 101 12.68 4.76 16.61
C LYS A 101 14.18 4.51 16.42
N SER A 102 14.56 3.38 15.81
CA SER A 102 15.95 3.08 15.46
C SER A 102 16.50 4.00 14.36
N LEU A 103 15.66 4.37 13.38
CA LEU A 103 16.01 5.35 12.34
C LEU A 103 16.29 6.74 12.95
N LEU A 104 15.41 7.20 13.83
CA LEU A 104 15.54 8.49 14.52
C LEU A 104 16.75 8.53 15.46
N SER A 105 16.99 7.47 16.24
CA SER A 105 18.16 7.37 17.12
C SER A 105 19.48 7.46 16.32
N TRP A 106 19.53 6.86 15.11
CA TRP A 106 20.69 7.00 14.22
C TRP A 106 20.87 8.44 13.73
N ALA A 107 19.80 9.08 13.27
CA ALA A 107 19.83 10.46 12.76
C ALA A 107 20.38 11.44 13.80
N VAL A 108 19.85 11.40 15.03
CA VAL A 108 20.29 12.27 16.13
C VAL A 108 21.75 11.96 16.54
N LYS A 109 22.14 10.69 16.59
CA LYS A 109 23.55 10.31 16.88
C LYS A 109 24.53 10.78 15.80
N ARG A 110 24.12 10.77 14.52
CA ARG A 110 24.98 11.10 13.38
C ARG A 110 25.08 12.60 13.07
N PHE A 111 24.06 13.37 13.42
CA PHE A 111 23.92 14.81 13.12
C PHE A 111 23.59 15.64 14.37
N LYS A 112 24.29 15.37 15.48
CA LYS A 112 24.19 16.13 16.74
C LYS A 112 24.27 17.65 16.50
N GLY A 113 23.44 18.41 17.21
CA GLY A 113 23.43 19.88 17.15
C GLY A 113 22.69 20.46 15.94
N ARG A 114 21.84 19.69 15.26
CA ARG A 114 20.93 20.18 14.21
C ARG A 114 19.48 19.89 14.56
N SER A 115 18.57 20.77 14.16
CA SER A 115 17.13 20.50 14.22
C SER A 115 16.75 19.36 13.26
N VAL A 116 15.71 18.60 13.62
CA VAL A 116 15.23 17.44 12.85
C VAL A 116 13.75 17.63 12.53
N CYS A 117 13.43 17.72 11.25
CA CYS A 117 12.04 17.79 10.80
C CYS A 117 11.49 16.38 10.50
N LEU A 118 10.34 16.05 11.08
CA LEU A 118 9.59 14.82 10.78
C LEU A 118 8.70 15.01 9.55
N LEU A 119 9.05 14.34 8.45
CA LEU A 119 8.26 14.31 7.22
C LEU A 119 7.27 13.13 7.23
N HIS A 120 6.00 13.40 6.90
CA HIS A 120 4.98 12.35 6.74
C HIS A 120 4.18 12.54 5.45
N VAL A 121 3.96 11.46 4.71
CA VAL A 121 2.97 11.44 3.62
C VAL A 121 1.79 10.60 4.07
N HIS A 122 0.69 11.27 4.37
CA HIS A 122 -0.57 10.61 4.69
C HIS A 122 -1.15 10.05 3.38
N GLN A 123 -1.29 8.73 3.29
CA GLN A 123 -1.98 8.08 2.19
C GLN A 123 -3.40 7.76 2.66
N PRO A 124 -4.43 8.53 2.23
CA PRO A 124 -5.79 8.36 2.72
C PRO A 124 -6.36 7.01 2.27
N THR A 125 -7.05 6.30 3.15
CA THR A 125 -7.64 5.00 2.78
C THR A 125 -8.82 5.21 1.84
N ASN A 126 -8.77 4.61 0.64
CA ASN A 126 -9.83 4.74 -0.36
C ASN A 126 -11.06 3.89 0.01
N LEU A 127 -11.86 4.42 0.96
CA LEU A 127 -12.98 3.75 1.61
C LEU A 127 -14.10 3.31 0.64
N VAL A 128 -14.07 3.79 -0.62
CA VAL A 128 -14.95 3.32 -1.70
C VAL A 128 -14.79 1.81 -1.91
N SER A 129 -13.56 1.28 -1.87
CA SER A 129 -13.27 -0.16 -2.03
C SER A 129 -13.54 -1.03 -0.79
N LEU A 130 -13.99 -0.43 0.32
CA LEU A 130 -14.44 -1.12 1.54
C LEU A 130 -15.95 -1.03 1.75
N LEU A 131 -16.63 -0.16 1.00
CA LEU A 131 -18.07 0.11 1.13
C LEU A 131 -18.83 -0.24 -0.16
N ASP A 132 -18.60 -1.46 -0.66
CA ASP A 132 -19.38 -2.11 -1.74
C ASP A 132 -20.75 -2.63 -1.27
N CYS A 133 -21.12 -2.41 -0.01
CA CYS A 133 -22.47 -2.66 0.49
C CYS A 133 -23.50 -1.86 -0.32
N LYS A 134 -24.49 -2.57 -0.88
CA LYS A 134 -25.57 -2.08 -1.76
C LYS A 134 -26.54 -1.12 -1.04
N LEU A 135 -26.09 0.07 -0.68
CA LEU A 135 -26.89 1.11 -0.04
C LEU A 135 -27.00 2.35 -0.93
N SER A 136 -28.25 2.75 -1.18
CA SER A 136 -28.61 3.87 -2.04
C SER A 136 -28.10 5.22 -1.49
N SER A 137 -27.99 6.21 -2.38
CA SER A 137 -27.35 7.49 -2.07
C SER A 137 -28.09 8.28 -0.98
N SER A 138 -27.44 8.47 0.17
CA SER A 138 -27.87 9.43 1.19
C SER A 138 -26.67 10.15 1.81
N LYS A 139 -26.93 11.25 2.52
CA LYS A 139 -25.89 12.08 3.17
C LYS A 139 -24.98 11.28 4.12
N PHE A 140 -25.49 10.18 4.69
CA PHE A 140 -24.80 9.34 5.65
C PHE A 140 -23.45 8.81 5.15
N LYS A 141 -23.35 8.33 3.90
CA LYS A 141 -22.07 7.81 3.35
C LYS A 141 -20.98 8.89 3.31
N ARG A 142 -21.33 10.17 3.14
CA ARG A 142 -20.38 11.30 3.22
C ARG A 142 -19.95 11.62 4.66
N TYR A 143 -20.86 11.52 5.63
CA TYR A 143 -20.52 11.71 7.05
C TYR A 143 -19.64 10.57 7.58
N ALA A 144 -19.96 9.32 7.23
CA ALA A 144 -19.14 8.15 7.61
C ALA A 144 -17.71 8.23 7.04
N ILE A 145 -17.56 8.61 5.75
CA ILE A 145 -16.24 8.83 5.13
C ILE A 145 -15.49 9.96 5.86
N LYS A 146 -16.12 11.11 6.13
CA LYS A 146 -15.47 12.21 6.87
C LYS A 146 -15.05 11.81 8.29
N ALA A 147 -15.90 11.12 9.04
CA ALA A 147 -15.58 10.65 10.39
C ALA A 147 -14.44 9.63 10.40
N PHE A 148 -14.34 8.79 9.35
CA PHE A 148 -13.22 7.87 9.19
C PHE A 148 -11.91 8.60 8.85
N GLN A 149 -11.94 9.57 7.92
CA GLN A 149 -10.78 10.41 7.58
C GLN A 149 -10.27 11.20 8.79
N GLU A 150 -11.18 11.77 9.58
CA GLU A 150 -10.87 12.44 10.85
C GLU A 150 -10.18 11.49 11.84
N LEU A 151 -10.67 10.24 11.96
CA LEU A 151 -10.04 9.22 12.80
C LEU A 151 -8.67 8.76 12.28
N GLU A 152 -8.44 8.73 10.96
CA GLU A 152 -7.11 8.47 10.36
C GLU A 152 -6.15 9.62 10.66
N LEU A 153 -6.59 10.88 10.54
CA LEU A 153 -5.81 12.07 10.88
C LEU A 153 -5.48 12.12 12.38
N GLN A 154 -6.41 11.77 13.27
CA GLN A 154 -6.14 11.71 14.71
C GLN A 154 -5.10 10.63 15.07
N LYS A 155 -5.16 9.46 14.43
CA LYS A 155 -4.13 8.41 14.56
C LYS A 155 -2.76 8.88 14.04
N MET A 156 -2.73 9.60 12.92
CA MET A 156 -1.51 10.20 12.36
C MET A 156 -0.90 11.21 13.35
N HIS A 157 -1.68 12.17 13.85
CA HIS A 157 -1.20 13.18 14.79
C HIS A 157 -0.69 12.55 16.10
N LYS A 158 -1.39 11.53 16.64
CA LYS A 158 -0.89 10.80 17.81
C LYS A 158 0.46 10.14 17.55
N LEU A 159 0.62 9.45 16.42
CA LEU A 159 1.87 8.80 16.05
C LEU A 159 3.01 9.80 15.84
N LEU A 160 2.74 10.95 15.22
CA LEU A 160 3.73 12.03 15.06
C LEU A 160 4.14 12.63 16.41
N ASN A 161 3.19 12.83 17.32
CA ASN A 161 3.46 13.33 18.67
C ASN A 161 4.30 12.33 19.50
N GLU A 162 4.07 11.02 19.34
CA GLU A 162 4.92 9.98 19.95
C GLU A 162 6.37 9.99 19.43
N TYR A 163 6.59 10.42 18.18
CA TYR A 163 7.94 10.61 17.62
C TYR A 163 8.57 11.95 18.00
N LEU A 164 7.80 13.04 18.07
CA LEU A 164 8.26 14.34 18.58
C LEU A 164 8.69 14.23 20.05
N LEU A 165 7.88 13.58 20.89
CA LEU A 165 8.21 13.34 22.30
C LEU A 165 9.48 12.50 22.47
N PHE A 166 9.69 11.51 21.60
CA PHE A 166 10.92 10.71 21.59
C PHE A 166 12.16 11.54 21.20
N LEU A 167 12.02 12.54 20.31
CA LEU A 167 13.12 13.40 19.90
C LEU A 167 13.40 14.55 20.87
N SER A 168 12.38 15.09 21.54
CA SER A 168 12.57 16.07 22.62
C SER A 168 13.23 15.44 23.85
N GLN A 169 12.91 14.19 24.18
CA GLN A 169 13.66 13.36 25.15
C GLN A 169 15.13 13.14 24.76
N MET A 170 15.49 13.29 23.48
CA MET A 170 16.88 13.26 23.01
C MET A 170 17.53 14.65 22.90
N GLY A 171 16.87 15.72 23.36
CA GLY A 171 17.42 17.08 23.42
C GLY A 171 17.51 17.79 22.07
N VAL A 172 16.61 17.50 21.13
CA VAL A 172 16.63 18.06 19.77
C VAL A 172 15.41 18.95 19.52
N HIS A 173 15.61 20.14 18.92
CA HIS A 173 14.50 20.94 18.40
C HIS A 173 13.89 20.25 17.18
N THR A 174 12.60 19.95 17.22
CA THR A 174 11.92 19.17 16.18
C THR A 174 10.60 19.76 15.76
N ASP A 175 10.48 19.92 14.45
CA ASP A 175 9.29 20.36 13.74
C ASP A 175 8.69 19.15 12.99
N ASN A 176 7.43 19.24 12.57
CA ASN A 176 6.85 18.27 11.64
C ASN A 176 6.33 18.95 10.37
N SER A 177 6.19 18.18 9.30
CA SER A 177 5.57 18.63 8.04
C SER A 177 4.96 17.43 7.35
N TRP A 178 3.71 17.56 6.90
CA TRP A 178 2.97 16.47 6.30
C TRP A 178 2.20 16.90 5.05
N ILE A 179 1.93 15.94 4.18
CA ILE A 179 1.13 16.12 2.96
C ILE A 179 0.21 14.90 2.76
N GLU A 180 -1.03 15.14 2.33
CA GLU A 180 -1.95 14.08 1.91
C GLU A 180 -1.68 13.71 0.45
N MET A 181 -1.32 12.46 0.15
CA MET A 181 -1.09 12.02 -1.23
C MET A 181 -1.20 10.50 -1.45
N SER A 182 -1.77 10.13 -2.60
CA SER A 182 -1.98 8.73 -3.00
C SER A 182 -0.70 7.94 -3.30
N ASN A 183 0.45 8.61 -3.52
CA ASN A 183 1.73 7.98 -3.76
C ASN A 183 2.82 8.55 -2.84
N ILE A 184 3.17 7.77 -1.81
CA ILE A 184 4.16 8.14 -0.78
C ILE A 184 5.51 8.57 -1.38
N GLY A 185 5.99 7.90 -2.43
CA GLY A 185 7.27 8.23 -3.07
C GLY A 185 7.25 9.63 -3.71
N LYS A 186 6.22 9.93 -4.50
CA LYS A 186 6.04 11.27 -5.10
C LYS A 186 5.79 12.34 -4.03
N GLY A 187 5.06 12.02 -2.96
CA GLY A 187 4.78 12.97 -1.86
C GLY A 187 6.04 13.40 -1.10
N ILE A 188 6.98 12.48 -0.88
CA ILE A 188 8.31 12.79 -0.33
C ILE A 188 9.07 13.74 -1.28
N VAL A 189 9.07 13.48 -2.59
CA VAL A 189 9.70 14.36 -3.58
C VAL A 189 9.07 15.76 -3.59
N GLN A 190 7.74 15.86 -3.46
CA GLN A 190 7.05 17.15 -3.36
C GLN A 190 7.44 17.93 -2.09
N LEU A 191 7.52 17.26 -0.93
CA LEU A 191 8.01 17.89 0.31
C LEU A 191 9.46 18.37 0.19
N ILE A 192 10.34 17.62 -0.49
CA ILE A 192 11.73 18.06 -0.76
C ILE A 192 11.75 19.36 -1.57
N VAL A 193 10.94 19.46 -2.62
CA VAL A 193 10.86 20.66 -3.46
C VAL A 193 10.24 21.83 -2.69
N GLN A 194 9.10 21.61 -2.04
CA GLN A 194 8.32 22.64 -1.36
C GLN A 194 9.05 23.29 -0.18
N HIS A 195 9.82 22.51 0.59
CA HIS A 195 10.58 23.00 1.75
C HIS A 195 12.09 23.14 1.46
N GLY A 196 12.53 23.01 0.20
CA GLY A 196 13.94 23.16 -0.19
C GLY A 196 14.90 22.21 0.53
N ILE A 197 14.48 20.97 0.79
CA ILE A 197 15.15 20.06 1.73
C ILE A 197 16.49 19.57 1.16
N LYS A 198 17.59 20.12 1.67
CA LYS A 198 18.97 19.79 1.23
C LYS A 198 19.53 18.47 1.81
N TRP A 199 18.94 17.94 2.89
CA TRP A 199 19.41 16.79 3.66
C TRP A 199 18.21 15.90 4.03
N LEU A 200 18.12 14.68 3.51
CA LEU A 200 17.03 13.73 3.76
C LEU A 200 17.54 12.40 4.31
N ILE A 201 16.85 11.85 5.31
CA ILE A 201 17.16 10.57 5.94
C ILE A 201 15.91 9.69 5.87
N MET A 202 16.01 8.48 5.31
CA MET A 202 14.86 7.57 5.18
C MET A 202 15.21 6.08 5.23
N GLY A 203 14.19 5.23 5.41
CA GLY A 203 14.33 3.78 5.42
C GLY A 203 14.61 3.20 4.02
N ALA A 204 15.52 2.22 3.94
CA ALA A 204 15.92 1.56 2.69
C ALA A 204 14.96 0.43 2.23
N GLY A 205 14.14 -0.10 3.13
CA GLY A 205 13.26 -1.25 2.88
C GLY A 205 12.27 -1.51 4.01
N ALA A 206 11.23 -2.29 3.70
CA ALA A 206 10.47 -3.09 4.67
C ALA A 206 10.87 -4.57 4.44
N GLU A 207 10.82 -5.41 5.48
CA GLU A 207 11.53 -6.69 5.49
C GLU A 207 10.70 -7.92 5.11
N THR A 208 11.34 -8.82 4.35
CA THR A 208 11.40 -10.25 4.70
C THR A 208 12.86 -10.72 4.59
N GLN A 209 13.23 -11.75 5.36
CA GLN A 209 14.62 -12.17 5.52
C GLN A 209 15.03 -13.23 4.50
N SER A 210 16.22 -13.09 3.90
CA SER A 210 17.22 -14.18 3.73
C SER A 210 18.37 -13.80 2.80
N THR A 211 19.50 -13.36 3.35
CA THR A 211 20.83 -13.66 2.75
C THR A 211 21.93 -13.49 3.79
N LYS A 212 22.86 -14.45 3.85
CA LYS A 212 24.07 -14.36 4.69
C LYS A 212 25.03 -13.29 4.12
N GLN A 213 25.69 -12.56 5.01
CA GLN A 213 26.90 -11.74 4.81
C GLN A 213 27.43 -11.63 3.37
N ARG A 214 26.94 -10.64 2.60
CA ARG A 214 27.62 -10.06 1.42
C ARG A 214 27.11 -8.63 1.21
N LYS A 215 27.96 -7.77 0.63
CA LYS A 215 27.84 -6.30 0.59
C LYS A 215 26.43 -5.80 0.19
N LEU A 216 25.65 -5.31 1.16
CA LEU A 216 24.39 -4.63 0.89
C LEU A 216 24.71 -3.24 0.31
N SER A 217 24.55 -3.08 -1.01
CA SER A 217 24.96 -1.87 -1.75
C SER A 217 23.85 -1.27 -2.63
N GLU A 218 22.65 -1.87 -2.57
CA GLU A 218 21.51 -1.50 -3.42
C GLU A 218 20.24 -1.25 -2.60
N ILE A 219 19.44 -0.27 -3.06
CA ILE A 219 18.14 0.10 -2.48
C ILE A 219 17.07 -0.84 -3.04
N LYS A 220 16.30 -1.52 -2.18
CA LYS A 220 15.27 -2.49 -2.61
C LYS A 220 13.82 -1.98 -2.55
N SER A 221 13.54 -0.88 -1.86
CA SER A 221 12.19 -0.32 -1.78
C SER A 221 11.84 0.52 -3.00
N ASN A 222 10.76 0.19 -3.71
CA ASN A 222 10.23 1.00 -4.82
C ASN A 222 9.98 2.46 -4.44
N LYS A 223 9.58 2.73 -3.18
CA LYS A 223 9.41 4.11 -2.66
C LYS A 223 10.76 4.83 -2.57
N ALA A 224 11.78 4.14 -2.07
CA ALA A 224 13.14 4.67 -1.91
C ALA A 224 13.86 4.86 -3.25
N ILE A 225 13.70 3.92 -4.20
CA ILE A 225 14.22 4.03 -5.57
C ILE A 225 13.61 5.24 -6.29
N LEU A 226 12.29 5.44 -6.17
CA LEU A 226 11.59 6.58 -6.76
C LEU A 226 12.15 7.90 -6.19
N VAL A 227 12.24 8.05 -4.87
CA VAL A 227 12.81 9.24 -4.23
C VAL A 227 14.27 9.45 -4.65
N CYS A 228 15.10 8.40 -4.69
CA CYS A 228 16.50 8.49 -5.12
C CYS A 228 16.67 8.99 -6.57
N LYS A 229 15.72 8.64 -7.46
CA LYS A 229 15.72 9.06 -8.88
C LYS A 229 15.07 10.43 -9.13
N GLN A 230 14.02 10.79 -8.38
CA GLN A 230 13.18 11.97 -8.67
C GLN A 230 13.39 13.16 -7.73
N ALA A 231 14.04 12.99 -6.57
CA ALA A 231 14.38 14.11 -5.71
C ALA A 231 15.45 15.02 -6.37
N PRO A 232 15.32 16.37 -6.30
CA PRO A 232 16.27 17.32 -6.87
C PRO A 232 17.73 17.00 -6.54
N VAL A 233 18.65 17.24 -7.48
CA VAL A 233 20.10 16.93 -7.30
C VAL A 233 20.73 17.67 -6.12
N SER A 234 20.18 18.81 -5.70
CA SER A 234 20.59 19.58 -4.52
C SER A 234 20.26 18.92 -3.16
N CYS A 235 19.54 17.80 -3.16
CA CYS A 235 19.19 17.04 -1.95
C CYS A 235 20.15 15.85 -1.74
N ASN A 236 20.91 15.86 -0.64
CA ASN A 236 21.70 14.72 -0.19
C ASN A 236 20.78 13.74 0.56
N ILE A 237 20.87 12.43 0.25
CA ILE A 237 19.91 11.43 0.77
C ILE A 237 20.62 10.22 1.36
N TRP A 238 20.29 9.89 2.61
CA TRP A 238 20.82 8.71 3.33
C TRP A 238 19.73 7.65 3.53
N PHE A 239 19.99 6.43 3.06
CA PHE A 239 19.08 5.28 3.14
C PHE A 239 19.57 4.29 4.20
N ILE A 240 18.74 4.00 5.19
CA ILE A 240 19.12 3.25 6.40
C ILE A 240 18.28 1.98 6.57
N CYS A 241 18.89 0.90 7.05
CA CYS A 241 18.21 -0.32 7.48
C CYS A 241 18.80 -0.78 8.82
N LYS A 242 17.97 -1.07 9.83
CA LYS A 242 18.39 -1.48 11.19
C LYS A 242 19.46 -0.59 11.85
N GLY A 243 19.44 0.71 11.59
CA GLY A 243 20.48 1.63 12.09
C GLY A 243 21.83 1.55 11.36
N CYS A 244 21.93 0.82 10.25
CA CYS A 244 23.07 0.83 9.35
C CYS A 244 22.78 1.64 8.09
N LEU A 245 23.73 2.46 7.65
CA LEU A 245 23.68 3.15 6.36
C LEU A 245 23.89 2.14 5.22
N VAL A 246 22.94 2.07 4.28
CA VAL A 246 22.97 1.16 3.13
C VAL A 246 23.46 1.88 1.87
N TYR A 247 22.99 3.12 1.64
CA TYR A 247 23.34 3.92 0.48
C TYR A 247 23.27 5.42 0.82
N ALA A 248 24.14 6.22 0.22
CA ALA A 248 24.14 7.67 0.35
C ALA A 248 24.26 8.32 -1.04
N ARG A 249 23.31 9.17 -1.39
CA ARG A 249 23.37 10.03 -2.57
C ARG A 249 23.98 11.37 -2.16
N ASN A 250 25.30 11.49 -2.30
CA ASN A 250 26.04 12.73 -2.04
C ASN A 250 26.19 13.55 -3.33
N VAL A 251 26.38 14.86 -3.20
CA VAL A 251 26.73 15.75 -4.32
C VAL A 251 28.23 16.07 -4.28
N ASP A 252 28.99 15.55 -5.24
CA ASP A 252 30.36 16.00 -5.47
C ASP A 252 30.35 17.39 -6.13
N PHE A 253 31.10 18.32 -5.56
CA PHE A 253 31.00 19.77 -5.86
C PHE A 253 31.53 20.21 -7.24
N VAL A 254 31.83 19.25 -8.14
CA VAL A 254 32.63 19.45 -9.35
C VAL A 254 31.82 19.33 -10.65
N SER A 255 30.66 18.66 -10.66
CA SER A 255 29.90 18.38 -11.90
C SER A 255 28.84 19.41 -12.29
N CYS A 256 28.59 20.44 -11.47
CA CYS A 256 27.47 21.39 -11.61
C CYS A 256 27.57 22.40 -12.78
N LEU A 257 28.47 22.19 -13.75
CA LEU A 257 28.68 23.06 -14.92
C LEU A 257 28.45 22.36 -16.27
N ALA A 258 28.08 21.08 -16.28
CA ALA A 258 28.00 20.27 -17.51
C ALA A 258 26.68 19.49 -17.66
N THR A 259 25.54 20.19 -17.70
CA THR A 259 24.37 19.97 -18.61
C THR A 259 23.12 20.73 -18.12
N THR A 260 22.96 22.00 -18.52
CA THR A 260 21.64 22.68 -18.54
C THR A 260 21.55 23.62 -19.74
N THR A 261 21.18 23.07 -20.91
CA THR A 261 20.82 23.90 -22.08
C THR A 261 19.75 23.16 -22.89
N LEU A 262 18.48 23.40 -22.56
CA LEU A 262 17.34 23.12 -23.44
C LEU A 262 16.72 24.45 -23.84
N ALA A 263 16.52 24.63 -25.14
CA ALA A 263 16.14 25.91 -25.73
C ALA A 263 14.62 26.06 -25.89
N LEU A 264 14.16 27.31 -25.86
CA LEU A 264 12.87 27.82 -26.34
C LEU A 264 13.14 29.18 -27.04
N PRO A 265 12.25 29.68 -27.93
CA PRO A 265 12.72 30.10 -29.25
C PRO A 265 13.12 31.58 -29.42
N SER A 266 13.88 31.82 -30.48
CA SER A 266 14.31 33.14 -30.98
C SER A 266 13.16 34.02 -31.50
N PRO A 267 13.37 35.34 -31.51
CA PRO A 267 13.14 36.10 -32.74
C PRO A 267 14.27 37.06 -33.16
N ILE A 268 14.64 37.00 -34.45
CA ILE A 268 15.02 38.12 -35.35
C ILE A 268 16.30 38.95 -35.04
N ASN A 269 17.39 38.56 -35.71
CA ASN A 269 18.27 39.37 -36.59
C ASN A 269 18.79 40.78 -36.18
N ASN A 270 20.12 40.94 -36.04
CA ASN A 270 21.04 41.74 -36.91
C ASN A 270 22.38 42.16 -36.22
N GLY A 271 23.49 42.23 -36.98
CA GLY A 271 24.83 42.73 -36.57
C GLY A 271 25.77 41.64 -35.97
N GLU A 272 27.02 41.41 -36.38
CA GLU A 272 28.23 42.27 -36.52
C GLU A 272 28.88 42.66 -35.16
N THR A 273 30.19 42.54 -34.88
CA THR A 273 31.34 42.02 -35.67
C THR A 273 32.53 41.58 -34.77
N ILE A 274 33.08 40.39 -35.06
CA ILE A 274 34.47 39.82 -35.02
C ILE A 274 35.61 40.50 -34.18
N LEU A 275 36.55 39.64 -33.69
CA LEU A 275 38.00 39.83 -33.30
C LEU A 275 38.30 39.93 -31.77
N VAL A 276 39.41 39.43 -31.17
CA VAL A 276 40.58 38.58 -31.58
C VAL A 276 41.37 38.09 -30.31
N HIS A 277 41.92 36.85 -30.32
CA HIS A 277 43.13 36.27 -29.64
C HIS A 277 43.56 36.67 -28.19
N ASP A 278 44.48 36.02 -27.45
CA ASP A 278 45.33 34.79 -27.54
C ASP A 278 45.51 34.25 -26.07
N CYS A 279 45.68 32.96 -25.74
CA CYS A 279 46.92 32.16 -25.71
C CYS A 279 48.16 32.86 -25.09
N ALA A 280 48.91 32.29 -24.13
CA ALA A 280 48.80 31.07 -23.33
C ALA A 280 49.42 31.32 -21.91
N GLU A 281 50.15 30.50 -21.14
CA GLU A 281 50.74 29.14 -21.27
C GLU A 281 51.12 28.54 -19.87
N ASN A 282 51.80 27.39 -19.88
CA ASN A 282 52.76 26.73 -18.94
C ASN A 282 53.35 27.54 -17.73
N THR A 283 53.82 26.95 -16.61
CA THR A 283 54.34 25.58 -16.31
C THR A 283 54.35 25.26 -14.79
N GLU A 284 54.47 23.98 -14.41
CA GLU A 284 55.40 23.32 -13.42
C GLU A 284 56.04 24.14 -12.24
N ASP A 285 56.28 23.60 -11.02
CA ASP A 285 56.01 22.28 -10.41
C ASP A 285 56.21 22.23 -8.85
N ASP A 286 55.99 21.04 -8.27
CA ASP A 286 56.61 20.45 -7.05
C ASP A 286 56.18 20.87 -5.60
N ALA A 287 56.59 20.05 -4.61
CA ALA A 287 55.82 19.73 -3.41
C ALA A 287 56.49 19.93 -2.02
N GLY A 288 55.64 19.87 -0.97
CA GLY A 288 55.98 19.56 0.43
C GLY A 288 55.91 20.73 1.42
N SER A 289 55.61 20.57 2.72
CA SER A 289 55.07 19.49 3.56
C SER A 289 55.02 20.02 5.03
N VAL A 290 54.40 19.27 5.96
CA VAL A 290 54.50 19.40 7.45
C VAL A 290 53.87 20.62 8.18
N GLN A 291 52.66 20.38 8.72
CA GLN A 291 52.15 20.65 10.09
C GLN A 291 52.46 21.95 10.88
N SER A 292 51.37 22.70 11.14
CA SER A 292 50.93 23.32 12.42
C SER A 292 51.82 24.27 13.25
N PHE A 293 51.28 25.45 13.55
CA PHE A 293 51.50 26.19 14.81
C PHE A 293 50.20 26.88 15.29
N LYS A 294 50.21 27.48 16.50
CA LYS A 294 49.03 28.02 17.21
C LYS A 294 48.89 29.56 17.11
N HIS A 295 47.73 30.06 17.55
CA HIS A 295 47.36 31.47 17.78
C HIS A 295 47.11 32.30 16.49
N SER A 296 46.37 33.41 16.52
CA SER A 296 45.85 34.19 17.67
C SER A 296 44.41 34.70 17.47
N THR A 297 43.79 35.15 18.55
CA THR A 297 42.51 35.89 18.56
C THR A 297 42.71 37.39 18.32
N ARG A 298 41.71 38.04 17.73
CA ARG A 298 41.40 39.46 17.95
C ARG A 298 39.92 39.75 17.65
N SER A 299 39.29 40.56 18.49
CA SER A 299 37.91 41.08 18.35
C SER A 299 37.94 42.60 18.12
N MET A 300 36.81 43.20 17.73
CA MET A 300 36.49 44.60 18.06
C MET A 300 35.03 44.97 17.77
N GLU A 301 34.36 45.50 18.81
CA GLU A 301 33.13 46.32 18.87
C GLU A 301 33.04 46.75 20.35
N GLU A 302 32.60 47.93 20.78
CA GLU A 302 32.27 49.20 20.10
C GLU A 302 32.35 50.36 21.15
N VAL A 303 32.34 51.65 20.76
CA VAL A 303 32.28 52.81 21.69
C VAL A 303 31.48 53.98 21.07
N VAL A 304 30.59 54.61 21.85
CA VAL A 304 29.76 55.78 21.46
C VAL A 304 29.60 56.77 22.64
N GLY A 305 29.35 58.05 22.36
CA GLY A 305 28.90 59.10 23.32
C GLY A 305 28.19 60.25 22.58
N THR A 306 27.53 61.23 23.21
CA THR A 306 27.30 61.56 24.64
C THR A 306 25.77 61.69 24.91
N SER A 307 25.12 62.40 25.86
CA SER A 307 25.40 63.44 26.89
C SER A 307 24.14 63.51 27.84
N TYR A 308 23.94 64.35 28.87
CA TYR A 308 24.56 65.60 29.35
C TYR A 308 24.40 65.76 30.91
N SER A 309 24.17 66.98 31.42
CA SER A 309 23.91 67.38 32.83
C SER A 309 22.56 66.85 33.39
N THR A 310 22.37 66.61 34.71
CA THR A 310 22.80 67.42 35.89
C THR A 310 23.01 66.56 37.17
N ILE A 311 23.57 67.16 38.24
CA ILE A 311 24.18 66.62 39.48
C ILE A 311 23.49 67.26 40.72
N PRO A 312 23.55 66.82 42.02
CA PRO A 312 24.44 65.84 42.71
C PRO A 312 23.83 64.80 43.72
N MET A 313 24.66 63.79 44.10
CA MET A 313 24.86 63.15 45.44
C MET A 313 23.66 62.50 46.21
N ILE A 314 23.83 61.53 47.13
CA ILE A 314 24.97 60.78 47.73
C ILE A 314 24.45 59.36 48.08
N GLY A 315 25.21 58.27 48.28
CA GLY A 315 26.65 58.01 48.17
C GLY A 315 27.02 56.78 49.04
N TRP A 316 27.68 55.75 48.48
CA TRP A 316 28.07 54.51 49.18
C TRP A 316 29.56 54.19 48.93
N ILE A 317 30.42 54.19 49.96
CA ILE A 317 31.79 53.63 49.90
C ILE A 317 32.22 53.01 51.24
N ARG A 318 32.30 51.68 51.27
CA ARG A 318 33.47 50.87 51.67
C ARG A 318 33.53 49.69 50.68
N GLY A 319 34.66 49.15 50.25
CA GLY A 319 36.06 49.49 50.56
C GLY A 319 36.84 48.23 50.94
N ASP A 320 38.03 48.04 50.40
CA ASP A 320 38.93 46.92 50.71
C ASP A 320 40.39 47.32 50.48
N ASP A 321 41.28 46.97 51.41
CA ASP A 321 42.61 46.39 51.15
C ASP A 321 43.30 46.01 52.49
N SER A 322 44.15 44.98 52.49
CA SER A 322 44.71 44.35 53.71
C SER A 322 46.18 44.71 54.02
N PRO A 323 46.60 44.80 55.29
CA PRO A 323 48.00 45.09 55.66
C PRO A 323 48.77 43.92 56.31
N LEU A 324 50.10 43.88 56.10
CA LEU A 324 51.07 43.14 56.94
C LEU A 324 52.42 43.89 57.06
N PHE A 325 52.95 43.94 58.29
CA PHE A 325 54.32 44.29 58.76
C PHE A 325 55.40 44.71 57.71
N SER A 326 56.16 45.82 57.86
CA SER A 326 57.19 45.96 58.93
C SER A 326 58.05 47.25 58.85
N GLN A 327 58.67 47.61 60.00
CA GLN A 327 59.95 48.36 60.23
C GLN A 327 60.20 49.81 59.70
N ALA A 328 60.18 50.75 60.67
CA ALA A 328 61.17 51.81 61.00
C ALA A 328 62.05 52.54 59.93
N SER A 329 62.10 53.88 59.98
CA SER A 329 63.26 54.67 60.52
C SER A 329 63.19 56.22 60.32
N SER A 330 63.27 56.99 61.43
CA SER A 330 63.73 58.41 61.58
C SER A 330 63.19 59.46 60.55
N PRO A 331 63.69 60.73 60.45
CA PRO A 331 64.36 61.67 61.38
C PRO A 331 63.47 62.93 61.70
N GLU A 332 63.79 63.98 62.48
CA GLU A 332 64.75 64.30 63.57
C GLU A 332 64.33 65.62 64.29
N HIS A 333 64.97 65.93 65.44
CA HIS A 333 65.29 67.27 66.01
C HIS A 333 64.27 68.43 66.03
N PHE A 334 64.06 69.05 67.21
CA PHE A 334 64.65 70.39 67.50
C PHE A 334 64.73 70.74 69.01
N LEU A 335 65.81 71.47 69.34
CA LEU A 335 66.38 71.79 70.65
C LEU A 335 65.53 72.62 71.64
N CYS A 336 65.68 72.35 72.96
CA CYS A 336 65.94 73.35 74.01
C CYS A 336 66.41 72.65 75.31
N SER A 337 67.71 72.47 75.56
CA SER A 337 68.62 73.41 76.26
C SER A 337 68.32 73.63 77.75
N SER A 338 69.18 73.10 78.63
CA SER A 338 69.13 73.30 80.09
C SER A 338 70.29 74.16 80.63
N SER A 339 69.97 75.06 81.57
CA SER A 339 70.79 75.83 82.54
C SER A 339 69.79 76.65 83.41
N ILE A 340 70.07 77.49 84.41
CA ILE A 340 71.23 78.19 85.03
C ILE A 340 70.86 78.31 86.55
N PRO A 341 71.74 78.29 87.59
CA PRO A 341 73.13 77.83 87.74
C PRO A 341 73.36 76.94 89.01
N LEU A 342 74.63 76.65 89.34
CA LEU A 342 75.09 76.44 90.72
C LEU A 342 75.23 77.83 91.42
N LEU A 343 74.92 77.96 92.72
CA LEU A 343 75.37 79.09 93.53
C LEU A 343 75.89 78.63 94.89
N ASP A 344 76.90 79.32 95.40
CA ASP A 344 77.73 78.93 96.54
C ASP A 344 77.11 79.33 97.89
N TYR A 345 77.42 78.56 98.94
CA TYR A 345 76.99 78.86 100.30
C TYR A 345 77.80 80.01 100.89
N LYS A 346 77.12 80.91 101.62
CA LYS A 346 77.74 81.55 102.79
C LYS A 346 76.91 81.28 104.02
N LEU A 347 77.61 80.82 105.05
CA LEU A 347 77.09 80.39 106.33
C LEU A 347 76.38 81.54 107.05
N GLN A 348 75.22 81.23 107.63
CA GLN A 348 75.06 81.45 109.06
C GLN A 348 74.25 80.28 109.66
N GLU A 349 74.48 80.04 110.94
CA GLU A 349 74.04 78.83 111.64
C GLU A 349 72.58 78.95 112.12
N GLU A 350 71.80 77.86 112.03
CA GLU A 350 71.26 77.13 113.19
C GLU A 350 70.39 75.92 112.77
N GLU A 351 70.08 75.05 113.74
CA GLU A 351 69.07 73.95 113.73
C GLU A 351 68.98 73.00 112.51
N THR A 352 69.75 71.90 112.53
CA THR A 352 69.53 70.73 111.65
C THR A 352 69.55 69.40 112.40
N HIS A 353 68.40 69.00 112.98
CA HIS A 353 68.17 67.61 113.43
C HIS A 353 66.88 66.98 112.87
N ASP A 354 66.08 67.73 112.09
CA ASP A 354 64.80 67.28 111.54
C ASP A 354 64.85 66.91 110.04
N LEU A 355 65.89 67.36 109.32
CA LEU A 355 66.03 67.16 107.87
C LEU A 355 66.34 65.70 107.44
N HIS A 356 66.95 64.89 108.31
CA HIS A 356 67.35 63.53 107.95
C HIS A 356 66.13 62.57 107.91
N ASN A 357 65.31 62.59 108.96
CA ASN A 357 64.08 61.79 109.04
C ASN A 357 63.12 62.13 107.90
N ASN A 358 62.95 63.41 107.57
CA ASN A 358 62.08 63.87 106.48
C ASN A 358 62.57 63.39 105.09
N LEU A 359 63.88 63.24 104.89
CA LEU A 359 64.43 62.71 103.63
C LEU A 359 64.20 61.19 103.49
N GLU A 360 64.41 60.41 104.56
CA GLU A 360 64.09 58.97 104.56
C GLU A 360 62.60 58.73 104.32
N HIS A 361 61.72 59.51 104.97
CA HIS A 361 60.27 59.42 104.77
C HIS A 361 59.89 59.72 103.32
N ALA A 362 60.45 60.78 102.71
CA ALA A 362 60.19 61.13 101.32
C ALA A 362 60.66 60.06 100.31
N VAL A 363 61.75 59.34 100.60
CA VAL A 363 62.21 58.22 99.77
C VAL A 363 61.26 57.02 99.89
N VAL A 364 60.88 56.63 101.12
CA VAL A 364 59.92 55.55 101.36
C VAL A 364 58.56 55.86 100.74
N ASP A 365 58.07 57.09 100.87
CA ASP A 365 56.83 57.52 100.24
C ASP A 365 56.92 57.50 98.71
N ALA A 366 58.05 57.93 98.12
CA ALA A 366 58.28 57.85 96.68
C ALA A 366 58.31 56.39 96.16
N GLU A 367 58.87 55.44 96.92
CA GLU A 367 58.80 54.01 96.57
C GLU A 367 57.38 53.45 96.73
N ASN A 368 56.66 53.82 97.79
CA ASN A 368 55.24 53.49 97.96
C ASN A 368 54.36 54.09 96.86
N PHE A 369 54.70 55.26 96.29
CA PHE A 369 54.01 55.81 95.12
C PHE A 369 54.35 55.06 93.82
N LYS A 370 55.62 54.68 93.60
CA LYS A 370 56.02 53.83 92.45
C LYS A 370 55.32 52.47 92.48
N GLN A 371 55.29 51.80 93.64
CA GLN A 371 54.63 50.51 93.81
C GLN A 371 53.12 50.61 93.53
N ARG A 372 52.44 51.62 94.08
CA ARG A 372 51.02 51.87 93.79
C ARG A 372 50.76 52.16 92.31
N ALA A 373 51.59 52.98 91.66
CA ALA A 373 51.48 53.27 90.23
C ALA A 373 51.70 52.02 89.35
N PHE A 374 52.62 51.14 89.73
CA PHE A 374 52.85 49.85 89.06
C PHE A 374 51.64 48.91 89.23
N GLU A 375 51.12 48.75 90.46
CA GLU A 375 49.91 47.95 90.70
C GLU A 375 48.67 48.49 89.97
N GLU A 376 48.52 49.81 89.88
CA GLU A 376 47.43 50.45 89.14
C GLU A 376 47.59 50.27 87.61
N SER A 377 48.83 50.24 87.13
CA SER A 377 49.14 49.93 85.72
C SER A 377 48.85 48.46 85.40
N VAL A 378 49.18 47.52 86.28
CA VAL A 378 48.83 46.09 86.14
C VAL A 378 47.30 45.89 86.20
N LYS A 379 46.58 46.66 87.02
CA LYS A 379 45.10 46.65 87.05
C LYS A 379 44.51 47.18 85.74
N ARG A 380 45.05 48.27 85.17
CA ARG A 380 44.64 48.78 83.84
C ARG A 380 44.89 47.75 82.74
N TRP A 381 46.09 47.18 82.69
CA TRP A 381 46.47 46.21 81.65
C TRP A 381 45.58 44.96 81.67
N ARG A 382 45.21 44.44 82.85
CA ARG A 382 44.23 43.34 82.97
C ARG A 382 42.84 43.73 82.50
N ALA A 383 42.37 44.94 82.86
CA ALA A 383 41.07 45.42 82.39
C ALA A 383 41.05 45.68 80.87
N GLU A 384 42.19 46.00 80.27
CA GLU A 384 42.39 46.11 78.83
C GLU A 384 42.41 44.73 78.14
N GLU A 385 43.09 43.74 78.72
CA GLU A 385 43.08 42.33 78.29
C GLU A 385 41.66 41.73 78.36
N ASP A 386 40.96 41.90 79.48
CA ASP A 386 39.56 41.51 79.68
C ASP A 386 38.62 42.19 78.67
N ALA A 387 38.85 43.48 78.36
CA ALA A 387 38.06 44.22 77.39
C ALA A 387 38.30 43.73 75.95
N ILE A 388 39.56 43.45 75.57
CA ILE A 388 39.90 42.89 74.24
C ILE A 388 39.26 41.51 74.07
N GLU A 389 39.35 40.63 75.07
CA GLU A 389 38.74 39.30 74.99
C GLU A 389 37.19 39.35 75.05
N ALA A 390 36.60 40.36 75.71
CA ALA A 390 35.17 40.62 75.62
C ALA A 390 34.75 41.12 74.23
N THR A 391 35.53 42.01 73.59
CA THR A 391 35.29 42.47 72.22
C THR A 391 35.40 41.31 71.22
N ARG A 392 36.47 40.50 71.31
CA ARG A 392 36.67 39.33 70.44
C ARG A 392 35.50 38.33 70.53
N LYS A 393 34.96 38.10 71.73
CA LYS A 393 33.76 37.28 71.94
C LYS A 393 32.48 37.92 71.39
N ALA A 394 32.37 39.25 71.42
CA ALA A 394 31.24 39.95 70.82
C ALA A 394 31.26 39.83 69.28
N GLU A 395 32.42 40.00 68.65
CA GLU A 395 32.64 39.82 67.20
C GLU A 395 32.36 38.36 66.77
N GLU A 396 32.80 37.38 67.55
CA GLU A 396 32.54 35.94 67.33
C GLU A 396 31.02 35.63 67.40
N LEU A 397 30.30 36.22 68.36
CA LEU A 397 28.84 36.11 68.47
C LEU A 397 28.08 36.88 67.38
N GLU A 398 28.60 38.03 66.92
CA GLU A 398 28.01 38.79 65.81
C GLU A 398 28.13 38.02 64.48
N SER A 399 29.29 37.38 64.24
CA SER A 399 29.49 36.49 63.09
C SER A 399 28.52 35.30 63.11
N LEU A 400 28.36 34.63 64.25
CA LEU A 400 27.40 33.52 64.41
C LEU A 400 25.94 33.98 64.23
N CYS A 401 25.60 35.18 64.71
CA CYS A 401 24.27 35.77 64.51
C CYS A 401 24.01 36.05 63.02
N MET A 402 25.01 36.55 62.30
CA MET A 402 24.93 36.81 60.86
C MET A 402 24.75 35.51 60.05
N GLU A 403 25.44 34.43 60.43
CA GLU A 403 25.31 33.12 59.80
C GLU A 403 23.89 32.54 60.00
N GLU A 404 23.34 32.57 61.22
CA GLU A 404 21.96 32.12 61.48
C GLU A 404 20.90 33.00 60.77
N ILE A 405 21.13 34.31 60.63
CA ILE A 405 20.28 35.19 59.82
C ILE A 405 20.30 34.75 58.35
N ASN A 406 21.47 34.45 57.79
CA ASN A 406 21.59 33.97 56.41
C ASN A 406 20.92 32.61 56.22
N ARG A 407 21.15 31.65 57.11
CA ARG A 407 20.48 30.33 57.09
C ARG A 407 18.96 30.44 57.19
N LYS A 408 18.45 31.39 57.97
CA LYS A 408 17.02 31.69 58.04
C LYS A 408 16.50 32.26 56.72
N ASN A 409 17.21 33.20 56.11
CA ASN A 409 16.81 33.81 54.83
C ASN A 409 16.75 32.77 53.70
N GLU A 410 17.76 31.88 53.59
CA GLU A 410 17.75 30.76 52.64
C GLU A 410 16.52 29.85 52.83
N MET A 411 16.21 29.51 54.09
CA MET A 411 15.05 28.68 54.42
C MET A 411 13.72 29.38 54.07
N GLU A 412 13.64 30.70 54.30
CA GLU A 412 12.46 31.51 53.99
C GLU A 412 12.24 31.64 52.47
N GLU A 413 13.31 31.79 51.67
CA GLU A 413 13.24 31.77 50.20
C GLU A 413 12.75 30.42 49.66
N ILE A 414 13.29 29.31 50.17
CA ILE A 414 12.85 27.94 49.82
C ILE A 414 11.37 27.74 50.15
N LEU A 415 10.90 28.22 51.32
CA LEU A 415 9.50 28.15 51.74
C LEU A 415 8.58 29.06 50.91
N VAL A 416 9.08 30.17 50.35
CA VAL A 416 8.35 30.99 49.37
C VAL A 416 8.23 30.26 48.04
N GLY A 417 9.30 29.65 47.53
CA GLY A 417 9.28 28.83 46.31
C GLY A 417 8.26 27.69 46.39
N GLN A 418 8.34 26.86 47.43
CA GLN A 418 7.39 25.76 47.65
C GLN A 418 5.93 26.23 47.76
N ARG A 419 5.69 27.42 48.32
CA ARG A 419 4.34 28.02 48.42
C ARG A 419 3.79 28.41 47.04
N LEU A 420 4.64 28.93 46.16
CA LEU A 420 4.27 29.27 44.78
C LEU A 420 3.96 28.00 43.96
N ASP A 421 4.77 26.94 44.11
CA ASP A 421 4.52 25.65 43.45
C ASP A 421 3.20 25.00 43.89
N ILE A 422 2.90 25.03 45.20
CA ILE A 422 1.64 24.53 45.75
C ILE A 422 0.44 25.32 45.20
N GLU A 423 0.53 26.65 45.16
CA GLU A 423 -0.54 27.49 44.62
C GLU A 423 -0.68 27.31 43.09
N ALA A 424 0.41 27.07 42.35
CA ALA A 424 0.36 26.73 40.92
C ALA A 424 -0.35 25.38 40.68
N MET A 425 -0.01 24.33 41.43
CA MET A 425 -0.69 23.03 41.35
C MET A 425 -2.17 23.13 41.75
N LYS A 426 -2.51 23.94 42.75
CA LYS A 426 -3.89 24.22 43.17
C LYS A 426 -4.69 24.90 42.05
N ASN A 427 -4.12 25.88 41.36
CA ASN A 427 -4.77 26.53 40.21
C ASN A 427 -4.99 25.55 39.03
N GLN A 428 -4.06 24.61 38.79
CA GLN A 428 -4.26 23.52 37.82
C GLN A 428 -5.39 22.56 38.25
N LEU A 429 -5.45 22.18 39.53
CA LEU A 429 -6.54 21.35 40.07
C LEU A 429 -7.90 22.03 39.90
N ASP A 430 -8.01 23.32 40.23
CA ASP A 430 -9.23 24.11 40.03
C ASP A 430 -9.62 24.26 38.55
N GLN A 431 -8.68 24.15 37.60
CA GLN A 431 -8.99 24.05 36.18
C GLN A 431 -9.55 22.67 35.82
N PHE A 432 -8.88 21.57 36.22
CA PHE A 432 -9.37 20.21 35.97
C PHE A 432 -10.76 19.96 36.58
N VAL A 433 -11.06 20.53 37.75
CA VAL A 433 -12.40 20.43 38.36
C VAL A 433 -13.47 21.11 37.48
N LYS A 434 -13.18 22.26 36.87
CA LYS A 434 -14.11 22.95 35.94
C LYS A 434 -14.32 22.16 34.65
N GLU A 435 -13.26 21.57 34.10
CA GLU A 435 -13.34 20.71 32.91
C GLU A 435 -14.15 19.44 33.19
N LEU A 436 -13.94 18.80 34.34
CA LEU A 436 -14.73 17.64 34.78
C LEU A 436 -16.22 17.99 34.98
N GLN A 437 -16.54 19.14 35.57
CA GLN A 437 -17.92 19.62 35.70
C GLN A 437 -18.58 19.84 34.34
N LEU A 438 -17.87 20.44 33.37
CA LEU A 438 -18.37 20.65 32.01
C LEU A 438 -18.69 19.31 31.32
N ILE A 439 -17.79 18.34 31.40
CA ILE A 439 -17.98 16.98 30.85
C ILE A 439 -19.16 16.28 31.54
N GLN A 440 -19.28 16.41 32.86
CA GLN A 440 -20.36 15.82 33.65
C GLN A 440 -21.74 16.40 33.28
N HIS A 441 -21.82 17.69 32.93
CA HIS A 441 -23.04 18.32 32.42
C HIS A 441 -23.40 17.88 30.98
N GLN A 442 -22.41 17.60 30.13
CA GLN A 442 -22.65 17.16 28.74
C GLN A 442 -23.03 15.67 28.64
N LYS A 443 -22.47 14.81 29.50
CA LYS A 443 -22.72 13.36 29.54
C LYS A 443 -24.22 12.95 29.45
N PRO A 444 -25.15 13.46 30.29
CA PRO A 444 -26.55 13.01 30.25
C PRO A 444 -27.29 13.36 28.95
N ALA A 445 -26.87 14.40 28.22
CA ALA A 445 -27.44 14.75 26.92
C ALA A 445 -27.02 13.72 25.84
N LEU A 446 -25.74 13.34 25.81
CA LEU A 446 -25.21 12.30 24.93
C LEU A 446 -25.83 10.93 25.23
N GLU A 447 -25.98 10.57 26.51
CA GLU A 447 -26.70 9.35 26.90
C GLU A 447 -28.16 9.36 26.46
N SER A 448 -28.82 10.53 26.38
CA SER A 448 -30.20 10.62 25.91
C SER A 448 -30.31 10.44 24.40
N GLN A 449 -29.38 11.02 23.63
CA GLN A 449 -29.28 10.80 22.18
C GLN A 449 -28.98 9.32 21.85
N LEU A 450 -28.14 8.67 22.65
CA LEU A 450 -27.84 7.24 22.50
C LEU A 450 -29.09 6.37 22.78
N ARG A 451 -29.87 6.68 23.83
CA ARG A 451 -31.14 5.99 24.10
C ARG A 451 -32.14 6.15 22.95
N GLU A 452 -32.25 7.37 22.40
CA GLU A 452 -33.13 7.65 21.25
C GLU A 452 -32.72 6.85 20.00
N ALA A 453 -31.42 6.79 19.70
CA ALA A 453 -30.88 5.97 18.61
C ALA A 453 -31.19 4.47 18.79
N CYS A 454 -30.99 3.91 19.98
CA CYS A 454 -31.29 2.50 20.27
C CYS A 454 -32.80 2.18 20.27
N CYS A 455 -33.68 3.17 20.47
CA CYS A 455 -35.12 2.98 20.26
C CYS A 455 -35.46 2.87 18.76
N ILE A 456 -34.88 3.74 17.92
CA ILE A 456 -35.06 3.71 16.46
C ILE A 456 -34.50 2.41 15.86
N GLU A 457 -33.36 1.92 16.36
CA GLU A 457 -32.75 0.66 15.95
C GLU A 457 -33.70 -0.53 16.13
N LYS A 458 -34.35 -0.63 17.30
CA LYS A 458 -35.36 -1.67 17.58
C LYS A 458 -36.62 -1.55 16.74
N GLU A 459 -37.10 -0.32 16.50
CA GLU A 459 -38.24 -0.09 15.61
C GLU A 459 -37.95 -0.52 14.15
N LEU A 460 -36.68 -0.42 13.72
CA LEU A 460 -36.23 -0.92 12.42
C LEU A 460 -36.07 -2.45 12.42
N GLU A 461 -35.55 -3.04 13.50
CA GLU A 461 -35.44 -4.50 13.67
C GLU A 461 -36.82 -5.18 13.63
N GLU A 462 -37.81 -4.66 14.35
CA GLU A 462 -39.20 -5.17 14.30
C GLU A 462 -39.80 -5.06 12.88
N LYS A 463 -39.53 -3.98 12.15
CA LYS A 463 -39.97 -3.82 10.75
C LYS A 463 -39.28 -4.78 9.80
N ILE A 464 -38.00 -5.10 10.02
CA ILE A 464 -37.28 -6.13 9.26
C ILE A 464 -37.89 -7.50 9.52
N ILE A 465 -38.19 -7.85 10.78
CA ILE A 465 -38.85 -9.12 11.14
C ILE A 465 -40.23 -9.22 10.48
N GLN A 466 -41.03 -8.14 10.51
CA GLN A 466 -42.33 -8.08 9.82
C GLN A 466 -42.19 -8.27 8.30
N ALA A 467 -41.20 -7.64 7.66
CA ALA A 467 -40.94 -7.78 6.23
C ALA A 467 -40.46 -9.20 5.86
N VAL A 468 -39.61 -9.83 6.68
CA VAL A 468 -39.15 -11.22 6.49
C VAL A 468 -40.32 -12.20 6.62
N ASN A 469 -41.18 -12.04 7.63
CA ASN A 469 -42.38 -12.87 7.79
C ASN A 469 -43.32 -12.72 6.58
N LEU A 470 -43.51 -11.50 6.07
CA LEU A 470 -44.31 -11.26 4.87
C LEU A 470 -43.71 -11.97 3.64
N LEU A 471 -42.38 -11.89 3.44
CA LEU A 471 -41.68 -12.60 2.37
C LEU A 471 -41.81 -14.13 2.46
N ILE A 472 -41.81 -14.70 3.68
CA ILE A 472 -42.08 -16.13 3.89
C ILE A 472 -43.50 -16.49 3.41
N THR A 473 -44.53 -15.72 3.78
CA THR A 473 -45.90 -16.00 3.30
C THR A 473 -46.08 -15.81 1.79
N TYR A 474 -45.29 -14.95 1.15
CA TYR A 474 -45.25 -14.85 -0.32
C TYR A 474 -44.54 -16.05 -0.96
N LYS A 475 -43.46 -16.55 -0.36
CA LYS A 475 -42.79 -17.78 -0.79
C LYS A 475 -43.74 -18.98 -0.70
N GLU A 476 -44.43 -19.17 0.42
CA GLU A 476 -45.42 -20.24 0.61
C GLU A 476 -46.53 -20.19 -0.45
N LYS A 477 -47.04 -18.99 -0.77
CA LYS A 477 -48.04 -18.80 -1.84
C LYS A 477 -47.48 -19.14 -3.22
N ARG A 478 -46.24 -18.72 -3.53
CA ARG A 478 -45.56 -19.06 -4.79
C ARG A 478 -45.36 -20.57 -4.91
N ASP A 479 -44.84 -21.20 -3.87
CA ASP A 479 -44.51 -22.63 -3.86
C ASP A 479 -45.79 -23.49 -3.94
N LYS A 480 -46.90 -23.02 -3.36
CA LYS A 480 -48.23 -23.60 -3.58
C LYS A 480 -48.72 -23.42 -5.02
N LEU A 481 -48.64 -22.22 -5.60
CA LEU A 481 -49.03 -21.97 -6.99
C LEU A 481 -48.19 -22.79 -7.99
N GLN A 482 -46.91 -23.03 -7.68
CA GLN A 482 -46.05 -23.91 -8.46
C GLN A 482 -46.57 -25.36 -8.43
N MET A 483 -46.90 -25.90 -7.25
CA MET A 483 -47.49 -27.26 -7.17
C MET A 483 -48.83 -27.37 -7.92
N GLU A 484 -49.67 -26.33 -7.88
CA GLU A 484 -50.92 -26.28 -8.65
C GLU A 484 -50.65 -26.23 -10.17
N TYR A 485 -49.68 -25.42 -10.62
CA TYR A 485 -49.23 -25.35 -12.02
C TYR A 485 -48.61 -26.67 -12.51
N ASP A 486 -47.77 -27.32 -11.72
CA ASP A 486 -47.13 -28.60 -12.05
C ASP A 486 -48.16 -29.73 -12.09
N SER A 487 -49.23 -29.63 -11.29
CA SER A 487 -50.39 -30.54 -11.36
C SER A 487 -51.16 -30.34 -12.66
N ALA A 488 -51.57 -29.09 -12.96
CA ALA A 488 -52.29 -28.75 -14.18
C ALA A 488 -51.49 -29.06 -15.46
N THR A 489 -50.18 -28.89 -15.43
CA THR A 489 -49.28 -29.21 -16.55
C THR A 489 -49.18 -30.72 -16.78
N ARG A 490 -49.10 -31.52 -15.71
CA ARG A 490 -49.15 -33.00 -15.82
C ARG A 490 -50.50 -33.48 -16.36
N GLU A 491 -51.60 -32.86 -15.96
CA GLU A 491 -52.93 -33.17 -16.47
C GLU A 491 -53.09 -32.78 -17.95
N ALA A 492 -52.68 -31.56 -18.34
CA ALA A 492 -52.71 -31.10 -19.72
C ALA A 492 -51.85 -31.96 -20.67
N ASN A 493 -50.66 -32.40 -20.22
CA ASN A 493 -49.82 -33.31 -21.00
C ASN A 493 -50.46 -34.71 -21.16
N LYS A 494 -51.26 -35.16 -20.20
CA LYS A 494 -52.07 -36.39 -20.26
C LYS A 494 -53.15 -36.36 -21.34
N PHE A 495 -53.63 -35.17 -21.71
CA PHE A 495 -54.55 -34.97 -22.84
C PHE A 495 -53.83 -34.79 -24.18
N ARG A 496 -52.61 -34.22 -24.19
CA ARG A 496 -51.81 -34.05 -25.42
C ARG A 496 -51.37 -35.38 -26.05
N THR A 497 -51.11 -36.43 -25.26
CA THR A 497 -50.71 -37.76 -25.76
C THR A 497 -51.77 -38.48 -26.61
N PHE A 498 -52.99 -37.97 -26.70
CA PHE A 498 -54.05 -38.52 -27.58
C PHE A 498 -54.28 -37.72 -28.87
N THR A 499 -53.62 -36.57 -29.07
CA THR A 499 -53.87 -35.71 -30.24
C THR A 499 -52.62 -35.04 -30.82
N LYS A 500 -51.89 -35.80 -31.64
CA LYS A 500 -51.55 -35.39 -33.02
C LYS A 500 -50.75 -36.46 -33.79
N GLU A 501 -51.26 -36.79 -34.97
CA GLU A 501 -50.42 -37.20 -36.10
C GLU A 501 -49.75 -35.94 -36.70
N ASP A 502 -48.70 -36.16 -37.50
CA ASP A 502 -47.82 -35.12 -38.07
C ASP A 502 -48.56 -34.18 -39.06
N PRO A 503 -48.08 -32.93 -39.31
CA PRO A 503 -47.04 -32.81 -40.35
C PRO A 503 -46.02 -31.64 -40.25
N MET A 504 -44.89 -31.84 -40.95
CA MET A 504 -44.05 -30.82 -41.62
C MET A 504 -43.21 -29.84 -40.75
N GLY A 505 -42.07 -30.35 -40.27
CA GLY A 505 -40.80 -30.11 -40.98
C GLY A 505 -40.33 -28.66 -41.22
N ILE A 506 -39.86 -27.99 -40.17
CA ILE A 506 -38.70 -27.06 -40.26
C ILE A 506 -37.70 -27.48 -39.18
N CYS A 507 -36.41 -27.56 -39.51
CA CYS A 507 -35.37 -27.92 -38.55
C CYS A 507 -35.06 -26.73 -37.61
N SER A 508 -35.86 -26.60 -36.56
CA SER A 508 -35.53 -25.74 -35.42
C SER A 508 -34.39 -26.38 -34.62
N THR A 509 -33.19 -25.82 -34.72
CA THR A 509 -32.09 -26.16 -33.80
C THR A 509 -32.52 -25.80 -32.39
N GLN A 510 -32.79 -26.82 -31.56
CA GLN A 510 -33.32 -26.62 -30.21
C GLN A 510 -32.34 -25.80 -29.36
N PHE A 511 -32.72 -24.55 -29.09
CA PHE A 511 -32.05 -23.72 -28.11
C PHE A 511 -32.42 -24.17 -26.70
N PHE A 512 -31.43 -24.54 -25.89
CA PHE A 512 -31.67 -25.04 -24.55
C PHE A 512 -31.95 -23.89 -23.58
N GLY A 513 -33.22 -23.74 -23.21
CA GLY A 513 -33.62 -22.99 -22.02
C GLY A 513 -33.31 -23.81 -20.78
N PHE A 514 -32.49 -23.27 -19.88
CA PHE A 514 -32.15 -23.88 -18.58
C PHE A 514 -32.91 -23.18 -17.45
N SER A 515 -33.39 -23.95 -16.48
CA SER A 515 -33.98 -23.41 -15.25
C SER A 515 -32.91 -22.88 -14.30
N PHE A 516 -33.28 -22.08 -13.31
CA PHE A 516 -32.34 -21.63 -12.29
C PHE A 516 -31.85 -22.79 -11.39
N ALA A 517 -32.62 -23.88 -11.29
CA ALA A 517 -32.18 -25.09 -10.59
C ALA A 517 -30.99 -25.76 -11.30
N ASP A 518 -31.02 -25.86 -12.63
CA ASP A 518 -29.90 -26.39 -13.43
C ASP A 518 -28.63 -25.55 -13.24
N ILE A 519 -28.77 -24.23 -13.11
CA ILE A 519 -27.66 -23.30 -12.85
C ILE A 519 -27.10 -23.47 -11.43
N ILE A 520 -27.96 -23.65 -10.42
CA ILE A 520 -27.53 -23.94 -9.05
C ILE A 520 -26.76 -25.27 -9.00
N GLU A 521 -27.28 -26.33 -9.62
CA GLU A 521 -26.61 -27.63 -9.63
C GLU A 521 -25.27 -27.57 -10.37
N ALA A 522 -25.26 -27.04 -11.60
CA ALA A 522 -24.07 -26.99 -12.44
C ALA A 522 -22.93 -26.15 -11.84
N THR A 523 -23.24 -25.12 -11.04
CA THR A 523 -22.26 -24.27 -10.34
C THR A 523 -21.94 -24.73 -8.92
N GLN A 524 -22.45 -25.89 -8.50
CA GLN A 524 -22.29 -26.42 -7.13
C GLN A 524 -22.77 -25.42 -6.06
N ASN A 525 -23.96 -24.86 -6.26
CA ASN A 525 -24.55 -23.79 -5.46
C ASN A 525 -23.68 -22.50 -5.43
N PHE A 526 -23.20 -22.10 -6.61
CA PHE A 526 -22.30 -20.95 -6.83
C PHE A 526 -21.00 -21.00 -6.03
N ASP A 527 -20.42 -22.18 -5.87
CA ASP A 527 -19.19 -22.38 -5.09
C ASP A 527 -18.06 -21.43 -5.57
N PRO A 528 -17.36 -20.73 -4.64
CA PRO A 528 -16.32 -19.76 -5.01
C PRO A 528 -15.18 -20.32 -5.85
N SER A 529 -14.89 -21.63 -5.78
CA SER A 529 -13.86 -22.29 -6.60
C SER A 529 -14.28 -22.46 -8.07
N GLN A 530 -15.59 -22.43 -8.36
CA GLN A 530 -16.10 -22.46 -9.73
C GLN A 530 -16.11 -21.07 -10.39
N LYS A 531 -15.90 -19.97 -9.63
CA LYS A 531 -15.85 -18.62 -10.20
C LYS A 531 -14.58 -18.41 -11.04
N ILE A 532 -14.75 -18.30 -12.37
CA ILE A 532 -13.63 -18.11 -13.32
C ILE A 532 -13.39 -16.65 -13.73
N GLY A 533 -14.36 -15.76 -13.48
CA GLY A 533 -14.17 -14.33 -13.76
C GLY A 533 -15.28 -13.44 -13.21
N GLU A 534 -15.00 -12.15 -13.12
CA GLU A 534 -15.95 -11.10 -12.74
C GLU A 534 -15.57 -9.79 -13.45
N GLY A 535 -16.57 -9.02 -13.87
CA GLY A 535 -16.36 -7.71 -14.47
C GLY A 535 -17.66 -6.98 -14.76
N ARG A 536 -17.58 -5.92 -15.58
CA ARG A 536 -18.71 -5.03 -15.90
C ARG A 536 -19.96 -5.77 -16.39
N TYR A 537 -19.78 -6.86 -17.13
CA TYR A 537 -20.85 -7.68 -17.72
C TYR A 537 -21.26 -8.87 -16.82
N GLY A 538 -20.99 -8.79 -15.52
CA GLY A 538 -21.40 -9.79 -14.53
C GLY A 538 -20.31 -10.78 -14.13
N ILE A 539 -20.73 -11.90 -13.56
CA ILE A 539 -19.86 -12.96 -13.01
C ILE A 539 -19.92 -14.18 -13.92
N VAL A 540 -18.76 -14.80 -14.18
CA VAL A 540 -18.67 -16.05 -14.94
C VAL A 540 -18.24 -17.18 -14.01
N TYR A 541 -19.05 -18.23 -13.97
CA TYR A 541 -18.78 -19.49 -13.31
C TYR A 541 -18.44 -20.56 -14.35
N LYS A 542 -17.53 -21.46 -14.00
CA LYS A 542 -17.43 -22.79 -14.59
C LYS A 542 -18.60 -23.63 -14.08
N GLY A 543 -19.07 -24.57 -14.88
CA GLY A 543 -20.06 -25.54 -14.41
C GLY A 543 -20.08 -26.81 -15.21
N MET A 544 -20.97 -27.72 -14.81
CA MET A 544 -21.23 -28.99 -15.50
C MET A 544 -22.73 -29.15 -15.74
N LEU A 545 -23.16 -28.99 -16.99
CA LEU A 545 -24.55 -29.22 -17.42
C LEU A 545 -24.58 -30.48 -18.29
N ASN A 546 -25.39 -31.48 -17.94
CA ASN A 546 -25.51 -32.74 -18.68
C ASN A 546 -24.15 -33.39 -19.00
N HIS A 547 -23.24 -33.40 -18.01
CA HIS A 547 -21.83 -33.83 -18.10
C HIS A 547 -20.92 -33.01 -19.04
N VAL A 548 -21.42 -31.95 -19.69
CA VAL A 548 -20.63 -31.02 -20.50
C VAL A 548 -20.04 -29.90 -19.63
N LYS A 549 -18.75 -29.59 -19.82
CA LYS A 549 -18.10 -28.42 -19.19
C LYS A 549 -18.66 -27.14 -19.83
N VAL A 550 -19.21 -26.25 -19.02
CA VAL A 550 -19.81 -24.98 -19.47
C VAL A 550 -19.21 -23.76 -18.77
N ALA A 551 -19.29 -22.60 -19.43
CA ALA A 551 -19.07 -21.29 -18.84
C ALA A 551 -20.42 -20.58 -18.71
N ILE A 552 -20.90 -20.42 -17.47
CA ILE A 552 -22.18 -19.83 -17.12
C ILE A 552 -21.94 -18.37 -16.71
N LYS A 553 -22.45 -17.43 -17.51
CA LYS A 553 -22.32 -15.99 -17.28
C LYS A 553 -23.60 -15.41 -16.71
N MET A 554 -23.57 -15.06 -15.43
CA MET A 554 -24.64 -14.39 -14.70
C MET A 554 -24.61 -12.89 -15.04
N LEU A 555 -25.60 -12.36 -15.76
CA LEU A 555 -25.64 -10.94 -16.10
C LEU A 555 -26.07 -10.08 -14.90
N PRO A 556 -25.63 -8.81 -14.80
CA PRO A 556 -26.06 -7.94 -13.71
C PRO A 556 -27.54 -7.56 -13.87
N PHE A 557 -28.28 -7.59 -12.76
CA PHE A 557 -29.73 -7.30 -12.69
C PHE A 557 -30.08 -5.80 -12.87
N SER A 558 -29.28 -5.06 -13.63
CA SER A 558 -29.29 -3.61 -13.76
C SER A 558 -29.68 -3.15 -15.17
N GLY A 559 -30.95 -3.32 -15.53
CA GLY A 559 -31.49 -2.83 -16.80
C GLY A 559 -33.02 -2.81 -16.83
N HIS A 560 -33.59 -1.82 -17.52
CA HIS A 560 -35.03 -1.74 -17.80
C HIS A 560 -35.48 -2.72 -18.91
N GLN A 561 -34.55 -3.51 -19.45
CA GLN A 561 -34.79 -4.48 -20.52
C GLN A 561 -35.82 -5.52 -20.09
N SER A 562 -36.88 -5.71 -20.88
CA SER A 562 -37.88 -6.76 -20.64
C SER A 562 -37.29 -8.16 -20.87
N ASP A 563 -37.91 -9.19 -20.29
CA ASP A 563 -37.50 -10.58 -20.54
C ASP A 563 -37.70 -10.98 -22.02
N SER A 564 -38.64 -10.34 -22.72
CA SER A 564 -38.81 -10.44 -24.18
C SER A 564 -37.64 -9.86 -24.97
N GLU A 565 -37.07 -8.72 -24.56
CA GLU A 565 -35.87 -8.15 -25.20
C GLU A 565 -34.64 -9.02 -24.93
N PHE A 566 -34.48 -9.53 -23.68
CA PHE A 566 -33.44 -10.49 -23.34
C PHE A 566 -33.53 -11.75 -24.22
N MET A 567 -34.72 -12.34 -24.34
CA MET A 567 -34.93 -13.53 -25.16
C MET A 567 -34.72 -13.28 -26.67
N HIS A 568 -35.00 -12.09 -27.17
CA HIS A 568 -34.75 -11.74 -28.57
C HIS A 568 -33.25 -11.64 -28.89
N GLU A 569 -32.46 -10.95 -28.05
CA GLU A 569 -31.00 -10.89 -28.18
C GLU A 569 -30.36 -12.28 -28.02
N VAL A 570 -30.86 -13.10 -27.10
CA VAL A 570 -30.48 -14.50 -26.93
C VAL A 570 -30.79 -15.33 -28.20
N GLU A 571 -31.97 -15.14 -28.80
CA GLU A 571 -32.35 -15.82 -30.05
C GLU A 571 -31.40 -15.44 -31.19
N VAL A 572 -31.08 -14.15 -31.36
CA VAL A 572 -30.12 -13.68 -32.36
C VAL A 572 -28.75 -14.33 -32.15
N LEU A 573 -28.21 -14.33 -30.93
CA LEU A 573 -26.91 -14.92 -30.62
C LEU A 573 -26.90 -16.46 -30.76
N SER A 574 -28.02 -17.13 -30.49
CA SER A 574 -28.12 -18.60 -30.63
C SER A 574 -27.90 -19.09 -32.06
N ARG A 575 -28.25 -18.26 -33.05
CA ARG A 575 -28.12 -18.54 -34.49
C ARG A 575 -26.68 -18.33 -35.01
N VAL A 576 -25.81 -17.70 -34.23
CA VAL A 576 -24.42 -17.42 -34.63
C VAL A 576 -23.54 -18.65 -34.37
N ARG A 577 -22.88 -19.16 -35.42
CA ARG A 577 -21.99 -20.33 -35.37
C ARG A 577 -20.79 -20.12 -36.31
N HIS A 578 -19.58 -20.16 -35.76
CA HIS A 578 -18.30 -20.06 -36.47
C HIS A 578 -17.21 -20.72 -35.61
N PRO A 579 -16.21 -21.41 -36.17
CA PRO A 579 -15.19 -22.13 -35.39
C PRO A 579 -14.43 -21.23 -34.40
N ASN A 580 -14.15 -19.98 -34.78
CA ASN A 580 -13.42 -19.00 -33.98
C ASN A 580 -14.34 -18.03 -33.20
N LEU A 581 -15.59 -18.43 -32.95
CA LEU A 581 -16.45 -17.81 -31.95
C LEU A 581 -16.69 -18.78 -30.78
N VAL A 582 -16.94 -18.24 -29.59
CA VAL A 582 -17.41 -19.00 -28.43
C VAL A 582 -18.91 -19.28 -28.61
N MET A 583 -19.29 -20.54 -28.68
CA MET A 583 -20.65 -21.00 -28.91
C MET A 583 -21.54 -20.77 -27.69
N LEU A 584 -22.64 -20.03 -27.89
CA LEU A 584 -23.76 -19.97 -26.96
C LEU A 584 -24.57 -21.29 -27.04
N ILE A 585 -24.58 -22.05 -25.95
CA ILE A 585 -25.30 -23.34 -25.81
C ILE A 585 -26.76 -23.10 -25.40
N GLY A 586 -27.00 -22.14 -24.50
CA GLY A 586 -28.32 -21.91 -23.92
C GLY A 586 -28.41 -20.63 -23.07
N ALA A 587 -29.56 -20.40 -22.46
CA ALA A 587 -29.78 -19.31 -21.51
C ALA A 587 -30.72 -19.73 -20.37
N CYS A 588 -30.60 -19.06 -19.23
CA CYS A 588 -31.55 -19.15 -18.12
C CYS A 588 -32.20 -17.77 -17.90
N PRO A 589 -33.45 -17.54 -18.36
CA PRO A 589 -34.10 -16.24 -18.26
C PRO A 589 -34.37 -15.82 -16.81
N GLU A 590 -34.75 -16.77 -15.96
CA GLU A 590 -35.03 -16.60 -14.52
C GLU A 590 -33.90 -15.91 -13.75
N SER A 591 -32.66 -16.12 -14.17
CA SER A 591 -31.45 -15.53 -13.59
C SER A 591 -30.72 -14.57 -14.53
N ARG A 592 -31.25 -14.34 -15.73
CA ARG A 592 -30.61 -13.65 -16.86
C ARG A 592 -29.18 -14.14 -17.10
N SER A 593 -29.02 -15.46 -17.21
CA SER A 593 -27.72 -16.11 -17.41
C SER A 593 -27.55 -16.64 -18.83
N LEU A 594 -26.33 -16.58 -19.36
CA LEU A 594 -25.95 -17.11 -20.66
C LEU A 594 -24.97 -18.28 -20.49
N ILE A 595 -25.23 -19.41 -21.17
CA ILE A 595 -24.46 -20.64 -21.04
C ILE A 595 -23.65 -20.84 -22.32
N TYR A 596 -22.33 -20.83 -22.18
CA TYR A 596 -21.36 -20.99 -23.28
C TYR A 596 -20.55 -22.28 -23.13
N GLU A 597 -19.90 -22.71 -24.21
CA GLU A 597 -18.84 -23.73 -24.14
C GLU A 597 -17.70 -23.30 -23.21
N TYR A 598 -17.14 -24.23 -22.43
CA TYR A 598 -15.99 -23.95 -21.56
C TYR A 598 -14.67 -24.09 -22.33
N ILE A 599 -13.86 -23.03 -22.32
CA ILE A 599 -12.59 -22.95 -23.05
C ILE A 599 -11.40 -23.02 -22.07
N GLU A 600 -10.50 -23.99 -22.27
CA GLU A 600 -9.63 -24.46 -21.20
C GLU A 600 -8.34 -23.65 -20.96
N ASN A 601 -7.70 -23.07 -21.99
CA ASN A 601 -6.44 -22.34 -21.83
C ASN A 601 -6.64 -20.84 -21.44
N GLY A 602 -7.85 -20.43 -21.05
CA GLY A 602 -8.13 -19.08 -20.58
C GLY A 602 -8.07 -18.01 -21.68
N SER A 603 -7.81 -16.76 -21.30
CA SER A 603 -7.78 -15.64 -22.25
C SER A 603 -6.40 -15.43 -22.89
N LEU A 604 -6.40 -14.84 -24.08
CA LEU A 604 -5.19 -14.38 -24.77
C LEU A 604 -4.40 -13.35 -23.94
N GLU A 605 -5.08 -12.50 -23.15
CA GLU A 605 -4.41 -11.58 -22.23
C GLU A 605 -3.60 -12.33 -21.17
N ASP A 606 -4.15 -13.37 -20.56
CA ASP A 606 -3.46 -14.12 -19.49
C ASP A 606 -2.27 -14.93 -20.02
N GLN A 607 -2.32 -15.33 -21.30
CA GLN A 607 -1.23 -16.01 -22.00
C GLN A 607 -0.13 -15.03 -22.44
N LEU A 608 -0.48 -13.85 -22.98
CA LEU A 608 0.49 -12.80 -23.32
C LEU A 608 1.20 -12.25 -22.06
N LEU A 609 0.47 -12.07 -20.97
CA LEU A 609 1.02 -11.59 -19.69
C LEU A 609 1.64 -12.69 -18.82
N CYS A 610 1.71 -13.93 -19.31
CA CYS A 610 2.27 -15.10 -18.60
C CYS A 610 1.70 -15.27 -17.18
N ARG A 611 0.42 -14.99 -16.99
CA ARG A 611 -0.30 -15.15 -15.70
C ARG A 611 -0.60 -16.62 -15.40
N THR A 612 -0.81 -17.42 -16.44
CA THR A 612 -0.83 -18.89 -16.36
C THR A 612 0.61 -19.41 -16.25
N LYS A 613 0.82 -20.61 -15.70
CA LYS A 613 2.14 -21.28 -15.66
C LYS A 613 2.58 -21.85 -17.03
N SER A 614 2.08 -21.25 -18.12
CA SER A 614 2.27 -21.70 -19.50
C SER A 614 3.57 -21.16 -20.09
N ARG A 615 3.99 -21.72 -21.24
CA ARG A 615 5.05 -21.12 -22.05
C ARG A 615 4.49 -19.90 -22.81
N PRO A 616 5.28 -18.82 -23.01
CA PRO A 616 4.87 -17.71 -23.85
C PRO A 616 4.47 -18.17 -25.26
N LEU A 617 3.49 -17.51 -25.86
CA LEU A 617 3.00 -17.85 -27.21
C LEU A 617 4.08 -17.51 -28.27
N PRO A 618 4.57 -18.47 -29.05
CA PRO A 618 5.48 -18.21 -30.17
C PRO A 618 4.80 -17.35 -31.26
N TRP A 619 5.57 -16.57 -32.01
CA TRP A 619 5.01 -15.64 -33.00
C TRP A 619 4.11 -16.31 -34.06
N GLN A 620 4.38 -17.57 -34.43
CA GLN A 620 3.57 -18.33 -35.38
C GLN A 620 2.13 -18.52 -34.87
N TYR A 621 1.97 -18.83 -33.58
CA TYR A 621 0.65 -18.89 -32.94
C TYR A 621 -0.01 -17.52 -32.89
N ARG A 622 0.75 -16.42 -32.75
CA ARG A 622 0.19 -15.06 -32.76
C ARG A 622 -0.34 -14.67 -34.14
N ILE A 623 0.33 -15.06 -35.23
CA ILE A 623 -0.18 -14.92 -36.60
C ILE A 623 -1.44 -15.77 -36.83
N LYS A 624 -1.44 -17.03 -36.36
CA LYS A 624 -2.63 -17.91 -36.40
C LYS A 624 -3.82 -17.25 -35.70
N ILE A 625 -3.65 -16.82 -34.45
CA ILE A 625 -4.67 -16.17 -33.62
C ILE A 625 -5.18 -14.88 -34.28
N ALA A 626 -4.29 -14.04 -34.83
CA ALA A 626 -4.69 -12.86 -35.60
C ALA A 626 -5.59 -13.21 -36.79
N THR A 627 -5.23 -14.25 -37.56
CA THR A 627 -6.00 -14.71 -38.72
C THR A 627 -7.37 -15.26 -38.31
N GLU A 628 -7.43 -16.06 -37.24
CA GLU A 628 -8.65 -16.64 -36.68
C GLU A 628 -9.65 -15.58 -36.19
N ILE A 629 -9.17 -14.55 -35.47
CA ILE A 629 -9.99 -13.40 -35.05
C ILE A 629 -10.50 -12.64 -36.29
N CYS A 630 -9.65 -12.45 -37.32
CA CYS A 630 -10.06 -11.79 -38.56
C CYS A 630 -11.17 -12.58 -39.28
N SER A 631 -11.09 -13.91 -39.32
CA SER A 631 -12.14 -14.80 -39.87
C SER A 631 -13.47 -14.62 -39.13
N ALA A 632 -13.44 -14.59 -37.80
CA ALA A 632 -14.62 -14.38 -36.97
C ALA A 632 -15.28 -13.02 -37.23
N LEU A 633 -14.50 -11.94 -37.33
CA LEU A 633 -15.02 -10.60 -37.61
C LEU A 633 -15.60 -10.47 -39.03
N ILE A 634 -14.94 -11.06 -40.03
CA ILE A 634 -15.46 -11.12 -41.40
C ILE A 634 -16.82 -11.80 -41.43
N PHE A 635 -16.95 -12.96 -40.78
CA PHE A 635 -18.22 -13.68 -40.69
C PHE A 635 -19.33 -12.85 -40.02
N LEU A 636 -19.02 -12.16 -38.92
CA LEU A 636 -19.99 -11.30 -38.22
C LEU A 636 -20.44 -10.10 -39.08
N HIS A 637 -19.52 -9.44 -39.77
CA HIS A 637 -19.78 -8.24 -40.57
C HIS A 637 -20.37 -8.54 -41.97
N ALA A 638 -20.16 -9.74 -42.52
CA ALA A 638 -20.64 -10.10 -43.86
C ALA A 638 -22.16 -10.40 -43.94
N ASN A 639 -22.82 -10.58 -42.80
CA ASN A 639 -24.26 -10.82 -42.75
C ASN A 639 -25.07 -9.56 -43.11
N SER A 640 -26.23 -9.72 -43.76
CA SER A 640 -27.10 -8.62 -44.19
C SER A 640 -27.61 -7.70 -43.08
N SER A 641 -27.55 -8.17 -41.83
CA SER A 641 -27.89 -7.42 -40.60
C SER A 641 -26.66 -6.95 -39.80
N CYS A 642 -25.43 -7.19 -40.30
CA CYS A 642 -24.13 -6.82 -39.75
C CYS A 642 -24.03 -6.92 -38.21
N ILE A 643 -23.65 -8.10 -37.70
CA ILE A 643 -23.48 -8.29 -36.26
C ILE A 643 -22.17 -7.60 -35.83
N ILE A 644 -22.25 -6.62 -34.94
CA ILE A 644 -21.10 -5.84 -34.45
C ILE A 644 -20.68 -6.41 -33.09
N HIS A 645 -19.40 -6.68 -32.90
CA HIS A 645 -18.90 -7.34 -31.69
C HIS A 645 -18.93 -6.43 -30.45
N ARG A 646 -18.63 -5.13 -30.62
CA ARG A 646 -18.76 -4.04 -29.61
C ARG A 646 -17.86 -4.13 -28.37
N ASN A 647 -17.34 -5.32 -28.04
CA ASN A 647 -16.50 -5.58 -26.85
C ASN A 647 -15.29 -6.48 -27.20
N LEU A 648 -14.62 -6.23 -28.32
CA LEU A 648 -13.43 -6.99 -28.73
C LEU A 648 -12.18 -6.51 -27.96
N LYS A 649 -11.46 -7.44 -27.33
CA LYS A 649 -10.22 -7.18 -26.57
C LYS A 649 -9.48 -8.48 -26.24
N SER A 650 -8.20 -8.39 -25.87
CA SER A 650 -7.35 -9.52 -25.46
C SER A 650 -7.98 -10.45 -24.40
N SER A 651 -8.69 -9.91 -23.41
CA SER A 651 -9.34 -10.73 -22.38
C SER A 651 -10.55 -11.54 -22.87
N ASN A 652 -11.09 -11.19 -24.04
CA ASN A 652 -12.32 -11.77 -24.60
C ASN A 652 -12.03 -12.73 -25.76
N VAL A 653 -10.77 -12.82 -26.20
CA VAL A 653 -10.29 -13.91 -27.06
C VAL A 653 -9.84 -15.04 -26.14
N LEU A 654 -10.52 -16.18 -26.19
CA LEU A 654 -10.19 -17.38 -25.41
C LEU A 654 -9.43 -18.39 -26.28
N LEU A 655 -8.56 -19.21 -25.69
CA LEU A 655 -7.80 -20.24 -26.41
C LEU A 655 -8.22 -21.65 -25.98
N ASP A 656 -8.52 -22.52 -26.95
CA ASP A 656 -8.81 -23.94 -26.68
C ASP A 656 -7.52 -24.73 -26.31
N SER A 657 -7.69 -26.03 -26.04
CA SER A 657 -6.58 -26.94 -25.72
C SER A 657 -5.55 -27.11 -26.86
N ASN A 658 -5.90 -26.75 -28.09
CA ASN A 658 -5.06 -26.78 -29.29
C ASN A 658 -4.48 -25.39 -29.68
N PHE A 659 -4.69 -24.37 -28.83
CA PHE A 659 -4.41 -22.97 -29.13
C PHE A 659 -5.06 -22.49 -30.44
N VAL A 660 -6.28 -22.93 -30.72
CA VAL A 660 -7.26 -22.29 -31.61
C VAL A 660 -7.94 -21.18 -30.80
N SER A 661 -8.02 -19.98 -31.35
CA SER A 661 -8.68 -18.86 -30.71
C SER A 661 -10.19 -18.83 -31.02
N LYS A 662 -10.96 -18.42 -30.01
CA LYS A 662 -12.41 -18.20 -30.05
C LYS A 662 -12.74 -16.86 -29.43
N VAL A 663 -13.38 -15.97 -30.17
CA VAL A 663 -13.86 -14.68 -29.66
C VAL A 663 -15.17 -14.89 -28.89
N GLY A 664 -15.17 -14.53 -27.61
CA GLY A 664 -16.34 -14.53 -26.74
C GLY A 664 -16.84 -13.13 -26.41
N ASP A 665 -17.90 -13.05 -25.60
CA ASP A 665 -18.59 -11.79 -25.25
C ASP A 665 -19.26 -11.05 -26.44
N LEU A 666 -19.54 -11.77 -27.53
CA LEU A 666 -20.30 -11.28 -28.68
C LEU A 666 -21.65 -10.69 -28.26
N GLY A 667 -21.92 -9.44 -28.67
CA GLY A 667 -23.20 -8.77 -28.42
C GLY A 667 -23.49 -8.44 -26.94
N ILE A 668 -22.57 -8.72 -26.01
CA ILE A 668 -22.82 -8.64 -24.56
C ILE A 668 -23.22 -7.23 -24.09
N SER A 669 -22.88 -6.20 -24.86
CA SER A 669 -23.31 -4.81 -24.67
C SER A 669 -24.82 -4.63 -24.73
N ASN A 670 -25.54 -5.43 -25.52
CA ASN A 670 -26.96 -5.24 -25.78
C ASN A 670 -27.83 -5.60 -24.55
N PHE A 671 -27.29 -6.41 -23.64
CA PHE A 671 -27.94 -6.80 -22.39
C PHE A 671 -27.70 -5.83 -21.21
N VAL A 672 -26.93 -4.74 -21.40
CA VAL A 672 -26.59 -3.80 -20.32
C VAL A 672 -26.87 -2.37 -20.77
N SER A 673 -27.80 -1.69 -20.10
CA SER A 673 -28.32 -0.39 -20.54
C SER A 673 -27.23 0.70 -20.60
N ASN A 674 -27.16 1.40 -21.73
CA ASN A 674 -26.14 2.41 -22.02
C ASN A 674 -26.06 3.56 -20.99
N HIS A 675 -27.13 3.84 -20.25
CA HIS A 675 -27.21 5.02 -19.38
C HIS A 675 -26.36 4.95 -18.10
N THR A 676 -25.87 3.78 -17.68
CA THR A 676 -25.02 3.62 -16.49
C THR A 676 -23.53 3.46 -16.78
N LEU A 677 -23.11 3.44 -18.06
CA LEU A 677 -21.77 2.98 -18.46
C LEU A 677 -20.64 4.02 -18.35
N TYR A 678 -20.95 5.30 -18.12
CA TYR A 678 -19.98 6.40 -18.19
C TYR A 678 -19.19 6.65 -16.89
N SER A 679 -18.42 5.66 -16.44
CA SER A 679 -17.36 5.87 -15.45
C SER A 679 -16.03 6.19 -16.12
N LYS A 680 -15.46 7.38 -15.89
CA LYS A 680 -14.29 7.93 -16.62
C LYS A 680 -12.94 7.25 -16.33
N ASN A 681 -12.91 6.15 -15.58
CA ASN A 681 -11.70 5.58 -14.99
C ASN A 681 -11.28 4.21 -15.57
N ASP A 682 -11.93 3.72 -16.63
CA ASP A 682 -11.64 2.42 -17.24
C ASP A 682 -10.79 2.61 -18.52
N PRO A 683 -9.61 1.95 -18.65
CA PRO A 683 -8.78 2.02 -19.87
C PRO A 683 -9.49 1.61 -21.16
N ALA A 684 -10.45 0.68 -21.11
CA ALA A 684 -11.25 0.31 -22.28
C ALA A 684 -12.26 1.40 -22.66
N ILE A 685 -12.64 2.27 -21.71
CA ILE A 685 -13.42 3.48 -22.00
C ILE A 685 -12.50 4.58 -22.54
N LEU A 686 -11.27 4.75 -22.05
CA LEU A 686 -10.33 5.73 -22.61
C LEU A 686 -10.12 5.51 -24.11
N ILE A 687 -9.86 4.26 -24.52
CA ILE A 687 -9.70 3.87 -25.93
C ILE A 687 -10.94 4.22 -26.76
N SER A 688 -12.16 4.01 -26.25
CA SER A 688 -13.38 4.33 -26.99
C SER A 688 -13.74 5.82 -26.97
N THR A 689 -13.41 6.57 -25.91
CA THR A 689 -13.66 8.02 -25.81
C THR A 689 -12.78 8.89 -26.70
N GLU A 690 -11.64 8.39 -27.20
CA GLU A 690 -10.92 9.06 -28.31
C GLU A 690 -11.58 8.85 -29.69
N ILE A 691 -12.57 7.95 -29.79
CA ILE A 691 -13.25 7.56 -31.04
C ILE A 691 -14.70 8.09 -31.09
N PHE A 692 -15.31 8.38 -29.94
CA PHE A 692 -16.71 8.83 -29.84
C PHE A 692 -16.90 10.35 -30.05
N ASN A 693 -17.16 10.75 -31.30
CA ASN A 693 -17.87 12.02 -31.58
C ASN A 693 -19.39 11.82 -31.66
N ASP A 694 -19.86 10.81 -32.42
CA ASP A 694 -21.29 10.63 -32.73
C ASP A 694 -21.99 9.48 -31.96
N GLY A 695 -21.26 8.78 -31.08
CA GLY A 695 -21.83 7.83 -30.11
C GLY A 695 -22.25 6.43 -30.61
N GLU A 696 -22.33 6.19 -31.92
CA GLU A 696 -22.71 4.87 -32.47
C GLU A 696 -21.53 3.90 -32.61
N LEU A 697 -21.72 2.66 -32.14
CA LEU A 697 -20.77 1.55 -32.34
C LEU A 697 -21.05 0.85 -33.67
N THR A 698 -20.12 1.00 -34.62
CA THR A 698 -20.16 0.49 -36.00
C THR A 698 -19.18 -0.66 -36.23
N ALA A 699 -19.28 -1.38 -37.35
CA ALA A 699 -18.30 -2.43 -37.74
C ALA A 699 -16.84 -1.94 -37.70
N ALA A 700 -16.60 -0.68 -38.08
CA ALA A 700 -15.29 -0.04 -38.02
C ALA A 700 -14.73 0.15 -36.59
N SER A 701 -15.55 0.03 -35.54
CA SER A 701 -15.08 0.02 -34.14
C SER A 701 -14.50 -1.33 -33.72
N ASP A 702 -15.00 -2.43 -34.27
CA ASP A 702 -14.38 -3.76 -34.11
C ASP A 702 -13.04 -3.82 -34.85
N VAL A 703 -12.93 -3.20 -36.04
CA VAL A 703 -11.65 -3.12 -36.80
C VAL A 703 -10.58 -2.38 -36.00
N TYR A 704 -10.91 -1.25 -35.37
CA TYR A 704 -9.99 -0.56 -34.48
C TYR A 704 -9.58 -1.44 -33.29
N SER A 705 -10.56 -2.09 -32.66
CA SER A 705 -10.33 -2.99 -31.51
C SER A 705 -9.45 -4.18 -31.89
N PHE A 706 -9.59 -4.69 -33.12
CA PHE A 706 -8.72 -5.71 -33.67
C PHE A 706 -7.29 -5.20 -33.91
N GLY A 707 -7.13 -3.98 -34.43
CA GLY A 707 -5.83 -3.31 -34.53
C GLY A 707 -5.09 -3.23 -33.19
N ILE A 708 -5.81 -2.89 -32.10
CA ILE A 708 -5.24 -2.91 -30.75
C ILE A 708 -4.78 -4.33 -30.36
N VAL A 709 -5.58 -5.37 -30.62
CA VAL A 709 -5.19 -6.76 -30.36
C VAL A 709 -3.97 -7.18 -31.20
N LEU A 710 -3.82 -6.73 -32.44
CA LEU A 710 -2.61 -6.94 -33.24
C LEU A 710 -1.36 -6.28 -32.63
N LEU A 711 -1.49 -5.06 -32.11
CA LEU A 711 -0.41 -4.39 -31.37
C LEU A 711 -0.07 -5.13 -30.06
N GLN A 712 -1.06 -5.68 -29.35
CA GLN A 712 -0.84 -6.51 -28.17
C GLN A 712 -0.14 -7.84 -28.51
N LEU A 713 -0.48 -8.47 -29.65
CA LEU A 713 0.19 -9.69 -30.11
C LEU A 713 1.67 -9.44 -30.45
N LEU A 714 2.00 -8.30 -31.07
CA LEU A 714 3.39 -7.89 -31.36
C LEU A 714 4.22 -7.58 -30.10
N THR A 715 3.62 -6.95 -29.09
CA THR A 715 4.35 -6.27 -28.00
C THR A 715 4.15 -6.87 -26.60
N ALA A 716 3.13 -7.71 -26.40
CA ALA A 716 2.63 -8.21 -25.10
C ALA A 716 2.37 -7.13 -24.03
N LYS A 717 2.30 -5.86 -24.42
CA LYS A 717 2.04 -4.72 -23.54
C LYS A 717 0.53 -4.49 -23.37
N PRO A 718 0.09 -3.86 -22.26
CA PRO A 718 -1.32 -3.47 -22.08
C PRO A 718 -1.76 -2.46 -23.16
N ALA A 719 -3.06 -2.41 -23.45
CA ALA A 719 -3.60 -1.63 -24.57
C ALA A 719 -3.41 -0.10 -24.50
N SER A 720 -3.06 0.46 -23.33
CA SER A 720 -2.76 1.87 -23.16
C SER A 720 -1.53 2.29 -23.96
N ASP A 721 -1.60 3.45 -24.62
CA ASP A 721 -0.51 4.09 -25.37
C ASP A 721 0.11 3.33 -26.57
N LEU A 722 -0.20 2.05 -26.80
CA LEU A 722 0.37 1.20 -27.86
C LEU A 722 0.45 1.85 -29.24
N VAL A 723 -0.64 2.52 -29.67
CA VAL A 723 -0.73 3.14 -31.01
C VAL A 723 0.32 4.24 -31.18
N ARG A 724 0.58 5.03 -30.12
CA ARG A 724 1.62 6.06 -30.11
C ARG A 724 3.00 5.42 -30.06
N ASP A 725 3.21 4.53 -29.10
CA ASP A 725 4.54 3.98 -28.81
C ASP A 725 5.08 3.14 -29.97
N VAL A 726 4.24 2.31 -30.62
CA VAL A 726 4.63 1.56 -31.82
C VAL A 726 4.84 2.49 -33.03
N LYS A 727 3.98 3.50 -33.22
CA LYS A 727 4.14 4.47 -34.31
C LYS A 727 5.46 5.24 -34.22
N CYS A 728 5.77 5.81 -33.06
CA CYS A 728 7.04 6.51 -32.84
C CYS A 728 8.26 5.58 -32.96
N SER A 729 8.11 4.29 -32.63
CA SER A 729 9.18 3.29 -32.81
C SER A 729 9.43 2.94 -34.28
N ILE A 730 8.40 2.94 -35.13
CA ILE A 730 8.56 2.83 -36.59
C ILE A 730 9.23 4.09 -37.14
N GLU A 731 8.71 5.28 -36.78
CA GLU A 731 9.22 6.58 -37.24
C GLU A 731 10.69 6.81 -36.84
N SER A 732 11.12 6.26 -35.70
CA SER A 732 12.50 6.35 -35.20
C SER A 732 13.40 5.17 -35.62
N GLY A 733 12.86 4.14 -36.27
CA GLY A 733 13.59 2.93 -36.69
C GLY A 733 13.80 1.86 -35.60
N TYR A 734 13.43 2.10 -34.35
CA TYR A 734 13.63 1.21 -33.20
C TYR A 734 12.48 0.20 -32.97
N LEU A 735 11.80 -0.24 -34.04
CA LEU A 735 10.65 -1.17 -33.96
C LEU A 735 10.96 -2.47 -33.19
N ASN A 736 12.21 -2.95 -33.22
CA ASN A 736 12.64 -4.14 -32.47
C ASN A 736 12.57 -3.96 -30.94
N GLU A 737 12.68 -2.73 -30.42
CA GLU A 737 12.67 -2.46 -28.97
C GLU A 737 11.27 -2.53 -28.36
N VAL A 738 10.21 -2.46 -29.18
CA VAL A 738 8.83 -2.59 -28.70
C VAL A 738 8.29 -4.01 -28.75
N LEU A 739 8.95 -4.93 -29.46
CA LEU A 739 8.52 -6.33 -29.63
C LEU A 739 8.60 -7.13 -28.34
N ASP A 740 7.73 -8.13 -28.24
CA ASP A 740 7.82 -9.15 -27.20
C ASP A 740 8.89 -10.20 -27.57
N VAL A 741 10.05 -10.10 -26.92
CA VAL A 741 11.17 -11.04 -27.02
C VAL A 741 10.81 -12.47 -26.59
N SER A 742 9.74 -12.67 -25.83
CA SER A 742 9.29 -14.01 -25.41
C SER A 742 8.57 -14.79 -26.52
N ALA A 743 8.18 -14.12 -27.62
CA ALA A 743 7.59 -14.74 -28.80
C ALA A 743 8.60 -15.50 -29.68
N GLY A 744 9.91 -15.39 -29.39
CA GLY A 744 11.00 -15.88 -30.23
C GLY A 744 11.36 -14.95 -31.39
N ASP A 745 12.23 -15.42 -32.27
CA ASP A 745 12.79 -14.62 -33.37
C ASP A 745 11.75 -14.33 -34.46
N TRP A 746 11.16 -13.13 -34.41
CA TRP A 746 10.25 -12.64 -35.44
C TRP A 746 11.01 -12.30 -36.75
N PRO A 747 10.51 -12.70 -37.94
CA PRO A 747 11.05 -12.23 -39.22
C PRO A 747 10.87 -10.71 -39.37
N PRO A 748 11.93 -9.91 -39.62
CA PRO A 748 11.84 -8.43 -39.57
C PRO A 748 10.81 -7.81 -40.52
N ASP A 749 10.59 -8.40 -41.69
CA ASP A 749 9.63 -7.86 -42.67
C ASP A 749 8.19 -8.25 -42.33
N LEU A 750 7.98 -9.40 -41.68
CA LEU A 750 6.70 -9.80 -41.10
C LEU A 750 6.28 -8.80 -40.01
N VAL A 751 7.21 -8.42 -39.14
CA VAL A 751 6.99 -7.43 -38.07
C VAL A 751 6.56 -6.08 -38.65
N LYS A 752 7.32 -5.54 -39.62
CA LYS A 752 6.99 -4.25 -40.25
C LYS A 752 5.59 -4.29 -40.88
N GLN A 753 5.30 -5.31 -41.68
CA GLN A 753 4.00 -5.46 -42.32
C GLN A 753 2.86 -5.55 -41.29
N LEU A 754 3.02 -6.37 -40.24
CA LEU A 754 1.98 -6.53 -39.21
C LEU A 754 1.78 -5.26 -38.37
N ALA A 755 2.85 -4.54 -38.06
CA ALA A 755 2.79 -3.28 -37.32
C ALA A 755 2.12 -2.17 -38.16
N HIS A 756 2.44 -2.06 -39.45
CA HIS A 756 1.74 -1.14 -40.36
C HIS A 756 0.27 -1.52 -40.56
N LEU A 757 -0.06 -2.82 -40.64
CA LEU A 757 -1.43 -3.32 -40.73
C LEU A 757 -2.24 -2.94 -39.48
N ALA A 758 -1.67 -3.21 -38.30
CA ALA A 758 -2.29 -2.89 -37.02
C ALA A 758 -2.53 -1.38 -36.84
N LEU A 759 -1.56 -0.53 -37.20
CA LEU A 759 -1.72 0.92 -37.15
C LEU A 759 -2.76 1.44 -38.15
N ARG A 760 -2.87 0.89 -39.37
CA ARG A 760 -3.95 1.25 -40.32
C ARG A 760 -5.33 0.79 -39.83
N CYS A 761 -5.44 -0.32 -39.08
CA CYS A 761 -6.68 -0.67 -38.37
C CYS A 761 -7.01 0.35 -37.27
N CYS A 762 -6.01 0.88 -36.57
CA CYS A 762 -6.15 1.88 -35.51
C CYS A 762 -6.26 3.35 -35.99
N GLU A 763 -6.54 3.61 -37.28
CA GLU A 763 -6.65 5.00 -37.75
C GLU A 763 -7.84 5.75 -37.14
N ARG A 764 -7.70 7.07 -36.96
CA ARG A 764 -8.70 7.86 -36.23
C ARG A 764 -10.01 8.01 -36.98
N LYS A 765 -10.00 8.23 -38.30
CA LYS A 765 -11.24 8.30 -39.10
C LYS A 765 -11.72 6.89 -39.46
N PRO A 766 -13.00 6.51 -39.21
CA PRO A 766 -13.52 5.20 -39.59
C PRO A 766 -13.40 4.89 -41.10
N SER A 767 -13.47 5.91 -41.96
CA SER A 767 -13.34 5.80 -43.42
C SER A 767 -11.90 5.65 -43.94
N GLU A 768 -10.89 5.76 -43.07
CA GLU A 768 -9.47 5.58 -43.41
C GLU A 768 -8.91 4.24 -42.88
N ARG A 769 -9.74 3.47 -42.16
CA ARG A 769 -9.44 2.12 -41.67
C ARG A 769 -9.55 1.07 -42.78
N LEU A 770 -8.80 -0.01 -42.62
CA LEU A 770 -8.74 -1.13 -43.56
C LEU A 770 -10.08 -1.86 -43.71
N ASN A 771 -10.38 -2.33 -44.92
CA ASN A 771 -11.41 -3.35 -45.11
C ASN A 771 -10.89 -4.74 -44.68
N LEU A 772 -11.64 -5.43 -43.80
CA LEU A 772 -11.24 -6.73 -43.26
C LEU A 772 -11.01 -7.79 -44.34
N VAL A 773 -11.82 -7.83 -45.40
CA VAL A 773 -11.76 -8.86 -46.44
C VAL A 773 -10.71 -8.52 -47.50
N SER A 774 -10.72 -7.30 -48.04
CA SER A 774 -9.88 -6.96 -49.20
C SER A 774 -8.48 -6.46 -48.86
N GLU A 775 -8.23 -5.99 -47.63
CA GLU A 775 -6.90 -5.53 -47.20
C GLU A 775 -6.33 -6.35 -46.03
N VAL A 776 -7.12 -6.59 -44.96
CA VAL A 776 -6.58 -7.21 -43.73
C VAL A 776 -6.35 -8.72 -43.89
N TRP A 777 -7.37 -9.43 -44.37
CA TRP A 777 -7.32 -10.88 -44.57
C TRP A 777 -6.21 -11.27 -45.55
N ALA A 778 -6.14 -10.62 -46.71
CA ALA A 778 -5.15 -10.90 -47.74
C ALA A 778 -3.69 -10.84 -47.22
N VAL A 779 -3.40 -9.89 -46.30
CA VAL A 779 -2.09 -9.81 -45.65
C VAL A 779 -1.90 -10.93 -44.63
N LEU A 780 -2.85 -11.14 -43.71
CA LEU A 780 -2.75 -12.17 -42.66
C LEU A 780 -2.70 -13.60 -43.23
N GLU A 781 -3.42 -13.88 -44.32
CA GLU A 781 -3.41 -15.13 -45.05
C GLU A 781 -2.04 -15.40 -45.70
N ALA A 782 -1.49 -14.42 -46.45
CA ALA A 782 -0.15 -14.52 -47.02
C ALA A 782 0.94 -14.71 -45.94
N MET A 783 0.78 -14.04 -44.79
CA MET A 783 1.65 -14.23 -43.62
C MET A 783 1.57 -15.65 -43.05
N ARG A 784 0.35 -16.19 -42.88
CA ARG A 784 0.09 -17.55 -42.38
C ARG A 784 0.74 -18.60 -43.28
N ASP A 785 0.52 -18.50 -44.58
CA ASP A 785 0.88 -19.56 -45.53
C ASP A 785 2.39 -19.56 -45.86
N SER A 786 3.08 -18.43 -45.66
CA SER A 786 4.53 -18.33 -45.83
C SER A 786 5.33 -19.21 -44.85
N TRP A 787 4.84 -19.43 -43.62
CA TRP A 787 5.57 -20.23 -42.61
C TRP A 787 5.08 -21.67 -42.45
N THR A 788 3.83 -21.98 -42.83
CA THR A 788 3.35 -23.38 -42.85
C THR A 788 4.12 -24.23 -43.86
N MET A 789 4.56 -23.64 -44.98
CA MET A 789 5.43 -24.28 -45.98
C MET A 789 6.89 -24.47 -45.52
N SER A 790 7.29 -23.89 -44.37
CA SER A 790 8.70 -23.74 -43.98
C SER A 790 9.16 -24.64 -42.80
N SER A 791 8.37 -25.66 -42.41
CA SER A 791 8.62 -26.47 -41.19
C SER A 791 9.06 -27.93 -41.50
N PRO A 792 10.30 -28.36 -41.16
CA PRO A 792 10.85 -29.64 -41.63
C PRO A 792 10.85 -30.80 -40.60
N THR A 793 9.73 -31.52 -40.48
CA THR A 793 9.63 -32.89 -39.88
C THR A 793 8.35 -33.57 -40.40
N SER A 794 8.30 -34.83 -40.85
CA SER A 794 9.26 -35.95 -40.80
C SER A 794 9.23 -36.77 -42.10
N SER A 795 10.31 -37.48 -42.40
CA SER A 795 10.50 -38.21 -43.67
C SER A 795 9.89 -39.61 -43.74
N SER A 796 9.19 -39.89 -44.82
CA SER A 796 9.19 -41.21 -45.49
C SER A 796 9.13 -41.00 -47.01
N SER A 797 9.55 -41.99 -47.80
CA SER A 797 9.95 -41.80 -49.19
C SER A 797 9.20 -42.67 -50.21
N SER A 798 8.56 -42.05 -51.20
CA SER A 798 8.58 -42.48 -52.61
C SER A 798 7.75 -41.53 -53.48
N LEU A 799 7.94 -41.59 -54.80
CA LEU A 799 7.03 -40.95 -55.76
C LEU A 799 5.65 -41.62 -55.69
N ASP A 800 4.60 -40.83 -55.48
CA ASP A 800 3.54 -40.75 -56.50
C ASP A 800 2.83 -39.38 -56.41
N SER A 801 2.27 -38.90 -57.52
CA SER A 801 1.76 -37.52 -57.63
C SER A 801 0.23 -37.48 -57.68
N LYS A 802 -0.41 -37.12 -56.55
CA LYS A 802 -1.77 -36.56 -56.44
C LYS A 802 -2.06 -36.05 -55.04
N ASP A 803 -2.98 -35.10 -54.92
CA ASP A 803 -3.44 -34.56 -53.65
C ASP A 803 -4.00 -35.64 -52.71
N GLN A 804 -3.58 -35.59 -51.45
CA GLN A 804 -4.24 -36.29 -50.35
C GLN A 804 -4.41 -35.32 -49.18
N ARG A 805 -5.58 -34.66 -49.13
CA ARG A 805 -6.07 -34.08 -47.87
C ARG A 805 -6.20 -35.20 -46.85
N ARG A 806 -5.69 -34.98 -45.63
CA ARG A 806 -5.85 -35.96 -44.54
C ARG A 806 -7.33 -36.16 -44.26
N ILE A 807 -7.78 -37.42 -44.28
CA ILE A 807 -9.14 -37.83 -43.93
C ILE A 807 -9.40 -37.42 -42.46
N PRO A 808 -10.46 -36.67 -42.17
CA PRO A 808 -10.87 -36.40 -40.79
C PRO A 808 -11.15 -37.70 -40.04
N ALA A 809 -10.55 -37.88 -38.86
CA ALA A 809 -10.62 -39.16 -38.13
C ALA A 809 -12.04 -39.60 -37.76
N HIS A 810 -12.98 -38.67 -37.63
CA HIS A 810 -14.40 -38.94 -37.36
C HIS A 810 -15.20 -39.40 -38.60
N PHE A 811 -14.62 -39.38 -39.80
CA PHE A 811 -15.20 -40.01 -41.00
C PHE A 811 -14.81 -41.48 -41.13
N VAL A 812 -13.83 -41.95 -40.35
CA VAL A 812 -13.29 -43.31 -40.41
C VAL A 812 -14.04 -44.23 -39.44
N CYS A 813 -14.50 -45.39 -39.93
CA CYS A 813 -15.16 -46.40 -39.12
C CYS A 813 -14.18 -47.00 -38.11
N PRO A 814 -14.50 -47.03 -36.80
CA PRO A 814 -13.59 -47.63 -35.81
C PRO A 814 -13.34 -49.14 -36.00
N ILE A 815 -14.27 -49.87 -36.63
CA ILE A 815 -14.16 -51.31 -36.87
C ILE A 815 -13.36 -51.61 -38.15
N PHE A 816 -13.72 -50.97 -39.27
CA PHE A 816 -13.11 -51.25 -40.59
C PHE A 816 -11.89 -50.39 -40.91
N GLN A 817 -11.67 -49.28 -40.21
CA GLN A 817 -10.61 -48.30 -40.48
C GLN A 817 -10.65 -47.67 -41.89
N GLU A 818 -11.80 -47.76 -42.58
CA GLU A 818 -12.13 -47.08 -43.84
C GLU A 818 -13.13 -45.93 -43.63
N ILE A 819 -13.27 -45.04 -44.62
CA ILE A 819 -14.31 -44.00 -44.62
C ILE A 819 -15.71 -44.64 -44.63
N MET A 820 -16.58 -44.22 -43.70
CA MET A 820 -17.95 -44.71 -43.58
C MET A 820 -18.83 -44.30 -44.79
N LYS A 821 -19.58 -45.27 -45.31
CA LYS A 821 -20.50 -45.12 -46.46
C LYS A 821 -21.96 -45.16 -46.00
N ASP A 822 -22.28 -45.91 -44.95
CA ASP A 822 -23.60 -46.02 -44.31
C ASP A 822 -23.49 -45.78 -42.78
N PRO A 823 -23.04 -44.59 -42.32
CA PRO A 823 -22.71 -44.35 -40.92
C PRO A 823 -23.94 -44.50 -40.00
N HIS A 824 -23.84 -45.36 -38.99
CA HIS A 824 -24.90 -45.67 -38.02
C HIS A 824 -24.42 -45.49 -36.58
N ILE A 825 -25.23 -44.83 -35.75
CA ILE A 825 -25.04 -44.68 -34.30
C ILE A 825 -25.57 -45.93 -33.58
N ALA A 826 -24.80 -46.47 -32.63
CA ALA A 826 -25.24 -47.52 -31.72
C ALA A 826 -25.57 -46.98 -30.32
N ALA A 827 -26.07 -47.85 -29.42
CA ALA A 827 -26.49 -47.49 -28.06
C ALA A 827 -25.37 -46.95 -27.14
N ASP A 828 -24.10 -47.03 -27.55
CA ASP A 828 -22.96 -46.40 -26.86
C ASP A 828 -22.69 -44.95 -27.32
N GLY A 829 -23.51 -44.42 -28.26
CA GLY A 829 -23.35 -43.08 -28.83
C GLY A 829 -22.26 -42.99 -29.91
N PHE A 830 -21.50 -44.05 -30.17
CA PHE A 830 -20.48 -44.06 -31.21
C PHE A 830 -21.11 -44.33 -32.58
N THR A 831 -20.54 -43.73 -33.63
CA THR A 831 -20.93 -43.99 -35.02
C THR A 831 -19.96 -44.98 -35.67
N TYR A 832 -20.51 -45.94 -36.40
CA TYR A 832 -19.81 -47.04 -37.06
C TYR A 832 -20.29 -47.16 -38.52
N GLU A 833 -19.56 -47.88 -39.36
CA GLU A 833 -20.09 -48.34 -40.65
C GLU A 833 -21.25 -49.32 -40.41
N GLY A 834 -22.39 -49.11 -41.08
CA GLY A 834 -23.63 -49.82 -40.82
C GLY A 834 -23.47 -51.34 -40.87
N ASP A 835 -22.82 -51.85 -41.91
CA ASP A 835 -22.58 -53.30 -42.05
C ASP A 835 -21.51 -53.84 -41.10
N ALA A 836 -20.58 -53.01 -40.62
CA ALA A 836 -19.59 -53.41 -39.62
C ALA A 836 -20.25 -53.69 -38.26
N ILE A 837 -21.12 -52.77 -37.80
CA ILE A 837 -21.81 -52.91 -36.51
C ILE A 837 -22.94 -53.94 -36.57
N ARG A 838 -23.65 -54.05 -37.71
CA ARG A 838 -24.58 -55.17 -37.97
C ARG A 838 -23.83 -56.52 -37.93
N GLY A 839 -22.66 -56.61 -38.57
CA GLY A 839 -21.81 -57.80 -38.54
C GLY A 839 -21.32 -58.19 -37.14
N TRP A 840 -20.96 -57.20 -36.32
CA TRP A 840 -20.57 -57.40 -34.92
C TRP A 840 -21.70 -58.01 -34.07
N PHE A 841 -22.93 -57.47 -34.17
CA PHE A 841 -24.09 -58.02 -33.46
C PHE A 841 -24.52 -59.39 -34.00
N ASN A 842 -24.48 -59.60 -35.32
CA ASN A 842 -24.77 -60.89 -35.95
C ASN A 842 -23.75 -61.98 -35.57
N SER A 843 -22.53 -61.59 -35.17
CA SER A 843 -21.51 -62.49 -34.62
C SER A 843 -21.76 -62.86 -33.14
N GLY A 844 -22.86 -62.38 -32.54
CA GLY A 844 -23.29 -62.71 -31.18
C GLY A 844 -22.81 -61.73 -30.10
N HIS A 845 -22.04 -60.70 -30.44
CA HIS A 845 -21.56 -59.71 -29.48
C HIS A 845 -22.69 -58.77 -29.04
N LYS A 846 -22.72 -58.46 -27.73
CA LYS A 846 -23.64 -57.50 -27.10
C LYS A 846 -22.89 -56.39 -26.33
N THR A 847 -21.64 -56.15 -26.73
CA THR A 847 -20.76 -55.11 -26.18
C THR A 847 -20.38 -54.09 -27.25
N SER A 848 -20.10 -52.87 -26.81
CA SER A 848 -19.55 -51.78 -27.61
C SER A 848 -18.21 -52.20 -28.23
N PRO A 849 -18.02 -52.11 -29.56
CA PRO A 849 -16.72 -52.31 -30.18
C PRO A 849 -15.63 -51.35 -29.66
N MET A 850 -16.01 -50.12 -29.27
CA MET A 850 -15.08 -49.08 -28.80
C MET A 850 -14.67 -49.20 -27.33
N THR A 851 -15.58 -49.66 -26.46
CA THR A 851 -15.37 -49.65 -25.00
C THR A 851 -15.41 -51.03 -24.35
N ASN A 852 -15.86 -52.05 -25.10
CA ASN A 852 -16.19 -53.40 -24.63
C ASN A 852 -17.22 -53.47 -23.46
N LEU A 853 -17.89 -52.36 -23.15
CA LEU A 853 -19.00 -52.31 -22.20
C LEU A 853 -20.27 -52.90 -22.83
N LYS A 854 -21.16 -53.47 -22.01
CA LYS A 854 -22.43 -54.05 -22.48
C LYS A 854 -23.36 -52.93 -22.98
N LEU A 855 -23.93 -53.10 -24.18
CA LEU A 855 -24.91 -52.18 -24.75
C LEU A 855 -26.30 -52.38 -24.13
N GLU A 856 -27.08 -51.31 -24.01
CA GLU A 856 -28.47 -51.36 -23.54
C GLU A 856 -29.41 -52.00 -24.57
N HIS A 857 -29.26 -51.60 -25.84
CA HIS A 857 -29.96 -52.18 -26.99
C HIS A 857 -29.01 -52.38 -28.19
N THR A 858 -29.47 -53.13 -29.19
CA THR A 858 -28.76 -53.36 -30.46
C THR A 858 -29.43 -52.67 -31.65
N GLU A 859 -30.42 -51.81 -31.40
CA GLU A 859 -30.99 -50.91 -32.42
C GLU A 859 -29.95 -49.88 -32.86
N LEU A 860 -29.99 -49.52 -34.15
CA LEU A 860 -29.03 -48.66 -34.83
C LEU A 860 -29.76 -47.49 -35.50
N LEU A 861 -29.23 -46.27 -35.36
CA LEU A 861 -29.82 -45.05 -35.93
C LEU A 861 -28.94 -44.50 -37.06
N PRO A 862 -29.46 -44.25 -38.27
CA PRO A 862 -28.66 -43.74 -39.39
C PRO A 862 -28.20 -42.30 -39.13
N ASN A 863 -26.89 -42.06 -39.21
CA ASN A 863 -26.27 -40.76 -38.98
C ASN A 863 -26.20 -39.95 -40.28
N ASN A 864 -27.38 -39.51 -40.75
CA ASN A 864 -27.53 -38.73 -41.99
C ASN A 864 -26.70 -37.43 -42.00
N ALA A 865 -26.42 -36.84 -40.82
CA ALA A 865 -25.58 -35.65 -40.70
C ALA A 865 -24.10 -35.98 -41.04
N LEU A 866 -23.56 -37.07 -40.49
CA LEU A 866 -22.20 -37.50 -40.81
C LEU A 866 -22.09 -38.00 -42.26
N TYR A 867 -23.11 -38.70 -42.77
CA TYR A 867 -23.18 -39.10 -44.17
C TYR A 867 -23.06 -37.88 -45.11
N ASN A 868 -23.87 -36.84 -44.88
CA ASN A 868 -23.82 -35.61 -45.68
C ASN A 868 -22.45 -34.91 -45.56
N ALA A 869 -21.87 -34.81 -44.36
CA ALA A 869 -20.54 -34.22 -44.17
C ALA A 869 -19.42 -34.99 -44.90
N ILE A 870 -19.51 -36.33 -44.96
CA ILE A 870 -18.60 -37.17 -45.75
C ILE A 870 -18.80 -36.92 -47.25
N GLN A 871 -20.05 -36.81 -47.71
CA GLN A 871 -20.36 -36.52 -49.12
C GLN A 871 -19.89 -35.12 -49.55
N GLU A 872 -20.09 -34.09 -48.73
CA GLU A 872 -19.58 -32.73 -49.00
C GLU A 872 -18.04 -32.71 -49.06
N TRP A 873 -17.36 -33.39 -48.14
CA TRP A 873 -15.90 -33.52 -48.17
C TRP A 873 -15.39 -34.28 -49.41
N GLN A 874 -16.09 -35.34 -49.84
CA GLN A 874 -15.78 -36.07 -51.07
C GLN A 874 -16.02 -35.23 -52.33
N GLN A 875 -17.05 -34.38 -52.36
CA GLN A 875 -17.36 -33.51 -53.50
C GLN A 875 -16.46 -32.27 -53.60
N GLN A 876 -15.81 -31.87 -52.50
CA GLN A 876 -14.84 -30.76 -52.46
C GLN A 876 -13.41 -31.19 -52.78
N SER A 877 -13.15 -32.48 -53.05
CA SER A 877 -11.81 -33.10 -53.16
C SER A 877 -11.39 -33.40 -54.60
#